data_AF-A0A194UUJ0-F1
#
_entry.id   AF-A0A194UUJ0-F1
#
_cell.length_a   1.000
_cell.length_b   1.000
_cell.length_c   1.000
_cell.angle_alpha   90.00
_cell.angle_beta   90.00
_cell.angle_gamma   90.00
#
_symmetry.space_group_name_H-M   'P 1'
#
loop_
_entity.id
_entity.type
_entity.pdbx_description
1 polymer ?
#
loop_
_entity_poly.entity_id
_entity_poly.type
_entity_poly.pdbx_seq_one_letter_code
_entity_poly.pdbx_strand_id
1 'polypeptide(L)'
;MDKLLSGHDYTQHQDPVDEYGFDDKEAPPSQPPPSTSRPHRKRIEALILILLLFLGVSCFFLPTGDAYVGVLGWFKNDLPAASTAQQGDQYLLGVGKADITGPVVEVNLMGYADPKQLGTGLRQRLYSRAFIVGDVANPTDRFVYLVLDTQSGDTAVRYGILSGLRELGPEYSVYAHHNLAVTGTHSHSGPAGWLNYLLPQITSKGFDHQGYQAIVDGAILSIVRAHESLQPGYLSVGSTKVKGANINRSLYAYLANPEEERVKYNISAEDDGSVEKDLTLLKFQRAADGKNIGVLTWFPTHGTSMYGNNTIITGDNKGVAAYLFEKSVSREPTAAEGFVAGFSQSDVGDTSPNVLGAWCEDGSEQMCSFENSTCPSDGRSQKCHARGPSFRANDSGTSSCFEVGRRQFAPAKALYDELVTSPSPVKGSWVKSFHTFHDMANFTFLLSNGSIAATCPAALGYSFAAGTSDGPGAFDFTQHNGDPSNTSPVWQVVSKFLKDPSDEQRACQGSKPILLDVGEVQQPYAWTPNIVDVQVFRVGQLIIIVSPGEATTMAGRRWKEAVRAESTELFQDKNIHPSEPSQQSQPSPVVVLGGPANSYTHYITTEQEYSIQRYEGASTLYGPHTLAAYVNVTLTYLPFLDAGARGPPPPQPADALPPDNTNRSLSFITGVVRDGTPLGKSFGEVKQDVRRFYRIGNHVTAVFIGANPRNNLRLEGTYAAVEKLVVDGRNGGGGERWETFRDDRDWSLLFQWRRISDFLATSEVEITWETDREEDGERTSTATGDDDPYAHSTQCHVVVYGVLLGYIYEELGERIRLFHPLWHLAASILQFIDVGVKVVSESVEIYQSATGASALHDEAEVLAVNITVIGDHLEKSLRLDGIPFVLGKYETHLEDLCLRSQELAQELLDALAKWKVSGDKSKLKLVRSVGKALRSVLSRSKIDELQMSLNAIRDEMEIHVIVGMRKSINAIMVTQSEQYAHLDELNKGMIQALLESLESNTTKVESILQNYEGKVSGLHEEMKIHVTSEHDETRKEVTAARQEVQVTVTASEQRLASQNLEENERTRKKLQETKDEIIRQIGGKEVYLKRKQRKLNCGRQKLSEKE
;
A
#
# COMPACT_ATOMS: atom_id res chain seq x y z
N MET A 1 -38.79 46.80 12.21
CA MET A 1 -40.20 46.94 12.59
C MET A 1 -40.62 45.59 13.14
N ASP A 2 -40.28 45.38 14.40
CA ASP A 2 -41.13 45.66 15.58
C ASP A 2 -42.14 44.54 15.76
N LYS A 3 -41.99 43.61 16.70
CA LYS A 3 -41.93 43.72 18.17
C LYS A 3 -43.20 43.07 18.72
N LEU A 4 -43.03 42.51 19.91
CA LEU A 4 -43.99 42.25 20.98
C LEU A 4 -44.39 40.78 21.10
N LEU A 5 -43.74 40.03 22.00
CA LEU A 5 -43.81 40.10 23.50
C LEU A 5 -45.21 39.68 23.96
N SER A 6 -45.40 38.88 25.00
CA SER A 6 -44.60 38.60 26.21
C SER A 6 -45.28 37.39 26.87
N GLY A 7 -44.53 36.47 27.47
CA GLY A 7 -44.25 36.49 28.92
C GLY A 7 -45.29 35.59 29.61
N HIS A 8 -45.07 34.83 30.66
CA HIS A 8 -44.06 34.62 31.69
C HIS A 8 -44.53 33.27 32.32
N ASP A 9 -43.85 32.49 33.14
CA ASP A 9 -42.51 32.31 33.68
C ASP A 9 -42.72 31.35 34.87
N TYR A 10 -41.64 30.78 35.39
CA TYR A 10 -41.51 30.19 36.72
C TYR A 10 -42.13 28.80 37.03
N THR A 11 -41.23 27.82 36.89
CA THR A 11 -40.65 27.00 37.97
C THR A 11 -41.37 25.79 38.57
N GLN A 12 -40.52 24.76 38.64
CA GLN A 12 -40.18 23.93 39.79
C GLN A 12 -40.93 22.61 40.00
N HIS A 13 -40.11 21.58 39.76
CA HIS A 13 -39.79 20.49 40.66
C HIS A 13 -40.74 19.30 40.79
N GLN A 14 -40.06 18.18 40.52
CA GLN A 14 -40.06 16.93 41.28
C GLN A 14 -41.16 15.93 40.92
N ASP A 15 -40.69 14.92 40.17
CA ASP A 15 -41.05 13.51 40.34
C ASP A 15 -41.16 13.15 41.84
N PRO A 16 -42.02 12.19 42.22
CA PRO A 16 -41.70 10.76 42.08
C PRO A 16 -42.83 9.97 41.40
N VAL A 17 -42.55 8.98 40.55
CA VAL A 17 -42.17 7.57 40.86
C VAL A 17 -43.36 6.72 41.34
N ASP A 18 -43.50 5.58 40.67
CA ASP A 18 -44.25 4.35 40.96
C ASP A 18 -45.78 4.40 40.86
N GLU A 19 -46.52 3.38 40.45
CA GLU A 19 -46.36 2.08 39.78
C GLU A 19 -47.82 1.52 39.77
N TYR A 20 -48.10 0.40 39.07
CA TYR A 20 -49.40 -0.29 38.92
C TYR A 20 -50.37 0.34 37.90
N GLY A 21 -50.96 -0.40 36.97
CA GLY A 21 -51.29 -1.82 36.97
C GLY A 21 -52.77 -1.94 36.53
N PHE A 22 -52.96 -2.64 35.42
CA PHE A 22 -54.21 -3.11 34.79
C PHE A 22 -55.45 -3.29 35.69
N ASP A 23 -56.63 -2.82 35.25
CA ASP A 23 -57.67 -3.69 34.62
C ASP A 23 -59.04 -3.00 34.37
N ASP A 24 -59.58 -3.27 33.19
CA ASP A 24 -60.97 -3.44 32.72
C ASP A 24 -62.20 -2.92 33.50
N LYS A 25 -63.10 -2.17 32.80
CA LYS A 25 -64.40 -2.66 32.25
C LYS A 25 -65.33 -1.55 31.72
N GLU A 26 -65.88 -1.85 30.54
CA GLU A 26 -67.16 -1.49 29.86
C GLU A 26 -68.18 -0.61 30.64
N ALA A 27 -68.92 0.37 30.08
CA ALA A 27 -69.88 0.29 28.96
C ALA A 27 -70.51 1.69 28.64
N PRO A 28 -71.27 1.87 27.53
CA PRO A 28 -71.57 3.13 26.80
C PRO A 28 -73.04 3.62 27.04
N PRO A 29 -73.77 4.43 26.20
CA PRO A 29 -73.51 5.01 24.86
C PRO A 29 -74.02 6.45 24.57
N SER A 30 -73.61 7.05 23.42
CA SER A 30 -74.50 7.41 22.28
C SER A 30 -73.99 8.56 21.35
N GLN A 31 -74.19 8.33 20.04
CA GLN A 31 -74.38 9.27 18.89
C GLN A 31 -73.21 9.61 17.90
N PRO A 32 -73.53 9.83 16.59
CA PRO A 32 -72.61 9.73 15.42
C PRO A 32 -72.49 11.07 14.60
N PRO A 33 -72.14 11.06 13.29
CA PRO A 33 -70.87 10.79 12.56
C PRO A 33 -70.20 12.14 12.09
N PRO A 34 -69.03 12.28 11.40
CA PRO A 34 -68.62 11.59 10.15
C PRO A 34 -67.09 11.34 9.95
N SER A 35 -66.72 10.31 9.19
CA SER A 35 -65.42 10.31 8.48
C SER A 35 -65.45 9.39 7.26
N THR A 36 -64.59 9.74 6.32
CA THR A 36 -64.76 9.60 4.88
C THR A 36 -64.12 8.33 4.29
N SER A 37 -64.89 7.68 3.41
CA SER A 37 -64.50 6.85 2.24
C SER A 37 -63.50 5.69 2.37
N ARG A 38 -64.04 4.48 2.09
CA ARG A 38 -63.44 3.19 1.63
C ARG A 38 -62.31 3.35 0.57
N PRO A 39 -61.45 2.33 0.23
CA PRO A 39 -61.70 0.87 0.31
C PRO A 39 -60.49 -0.05 0.60
N HIS A 40 -60.65 -1.11 1.42
CA HIS A 40 -59.75 -2.28 1.38
C HIS A 40 -60.48 -3.53 0.90
N ARG A 41 -60.77 -3.53 -0.40
CA ARG A 41 -61.06 -4.72 -1.22
C ARG A 41 -60.26 -4.52 -2.51
N LYS A 42 -58.97 -4.90 -2.51
CA LYS A 42 -58.05 -5.00 -3.68
C LYS A 42 -56.59 -5.33 -3.30
N ARG A 43 -56.36 -6.29 -2.39
CA ARG A 43 -55.02 -6.88 -2.15
C ARG A 43 -54.88 -8.33 -2.65
N ILE A 44 -55.88 -8.82 -3.39
CA ILE A 44 -55.90 -10.19 -3.95
C ILE A 44 -55.78 -10.18 -5.50
N GLU A 45 -55.83 -9.02 -6.17
CA GLU A 45 -55.74 -8.94 -7.65
C GLU A 45 -54.37 -8.47 -8.20
N ALA A 46 -53.45 -7.93 -7.39
CA ALA A 46 -52.10 -7.51 -7.88
C ALA A 46 -51.04 -8.62 -7.82
N LEU A 47 -51.24 -9.63 -6.96
CA LEU A 47 -50.38 -10.82 -6.86
C LEU A 47 -50.63 -11.83 -8.01
N ILE A 48 -51.77 -11.76 -8.69
CA ILE A 48 -52.12 -12.63 -9.83
C ILE A 48 -51.51 -12.13 -11.16
N LEU A 49 -51.17 -10.83 -11.27
CA LEU A 49 -50.59 -10.25 -12.50
C LEU A 49 -49.06 -10.35 -12.58
N ILE A 50 -48.36 -10.45 -11.44
CA ILE A 50 -46.90 -10.61 -11.39
C ILE A 50 -46.49 -12.09 -11.58
N LEU A 51 -47.35 -13.04 -11.18
CA LEU A 51 -47.12 -14.47 -11.40
C LEU A 51 -47.36 -14.93 -12.86
N LEU A 52 -48.17 -14.19 -13.65
CA LEU A 52 -48.46 -14.50 -15.05
C LEU A 52 -47.40 -13.96 -16.05
N LEU A 53 -46.55 -13.02 -15.65
CA LEU A 53 -45.42 -12.56 -16.48
C LEU A 53 -44.18 -13.47 -16.36
N PHE A 54 -44.04 -14.20 -15.24
CA PHE A 54 -42.96 -15.15 -15.01
C PHE A 54 -43.17 -16.54 -15.67
N LEU A 55 -44.40 -16.90 -16.03
CA LEU A 55 -44.73 -18.15 -16.74
C LEU A 55 -44.70 -18.01 -18.29
N GLY A 56 -44.50 -16.81 -18.83
CA GLY A 56 -44.55 -16.55 -20.28
C GLY A 56 -43.24 -16.68 -21.06
N VAL A 57 -42.08 -16.77 -20.39
CA VAL A 57 -40.76 -16.79 -21.07
C VAL A 57 -40.04 -18.15 -20.93
N SER A 58 -40.58 -19.10 -20.17
CA SER A 58 -39.95 -20.42 -19.96
C SER A 58 -40.51 -21.55 -20.85
N CYS A 59 -41.30 -21.24 -21.89
CA CYS A 59 -41.89 -22.24 -22.79
C CYS A 59 -41.32 -22.24 -24.22
N PHE A 60 -40.03 -21.94 -24.41
CA PHE A 60 -39.33 -22.39 -25.60
C PHE A 60 -37.92 -22.89 -25.21
N PHE A 61 -37.77 -24.21 -25.32
CA PHE A 61 -36.54 -25.02 -25.32
C PHE A 61 -36.03 -25.62 -24.00
N LEU A 62 -36.66 -26.74 -23.60
CA LEU A 62 -35.94 -28.00 -23.39
C LEU A 62 -36.05 -28.81 -24.71
N PRO A 63 -35.04 -29.59 -25.13
CA PRO A 63 -34.93 -30.95 -24.59
C PRO A 63 -33.52 -31.56 -24.51
N THR A 64 -33.44 -32.57 -23.65
CA THR A 64 -32.44 -33.64 -23.60
C THR A 64 -32.30 -34.40 -24.91
N GLY A 65 -31.05 -34.76 -25.24
CA GLY A 65 -30.63 -36.14 -25.50
C GLY A 65 -31.16 -36.86 -26.75
N ASP A 66 -30.24 -37.02 -27.71
CA ASP A 66 -30.08 -38.20 -28.57
C ASP A 66 -31.16 -38.54 -29.60
N ALA A 67 -31.10 -37.82 -30.73
CA ALA A 67 -30.85 -38.44 -32.04
C ALA A 67 -30.76 -37.30 -33.07
N TYR A 68 -29.64 -37.19 -33.79
CA TYR A 68 -29.50 -36.76 -35.19
C TYR A 68 -28.05 -36.32 -35.46
N VAL A 69 -27.19 -37.34 -35.52
CA VAL A 69 -26.06 -37.35 -36.47
C VAL A 69 -26.67 -37.12 -37.86
N GLY A 70 -26.45 -35.95 -38.49
CA GLY A 70 -26.82 -35.78 -39.90
C GLY A 70 -27.12 -34.38 -40.45
N VAL A 71 -27.22 -33.29 -39.67
CA VAL A 71 -27.65 -31.99 -40.23
C VAL A 71 -26.73 -30.79 -39.89
N LEU A 72 -25.69 -30.97 -39.07
CA LEU A 72 -24.72 -29.91 -38.72
C LEU A 72 -23.66 -29.60 -39.80
N GLY A 73 -23.91 -29.96 -41.05
CA GLY A 73 -23.00 -29.74 -42.19
C GLY A 73 -23.22 -28.46 -42.99
N TRP A 74 -24.21 -27.62 -42.65
CA TRP A 74 -24.65 -26.52 -43.53
C TRP A 74 -24.60 -25.11 -42.94
N PHE A 75 -24.22 -24.93 -41.67
CA PHE A 75 -23.98 -23.60 -41.07
C PHE A 75 -22.51 -23.34 -40.68
N LYS A 76 -21.59 -24.18 -41.18
CA LYS A 76 -20.18 -23.81 -41.31
C LYS A 76 -19.98 -23.20 -42.68
N ASN A 77 -20.01 -21.87 -42.77
CA ASN A 77 -19.05 -21.06 -43.53
C ASN A 77 -19.43 -19.57 -43.47
N ASP A 78 -18.39 -18.75 -43.34
CA ASP A 78 -18.32 -17.31 -43.63
C ASP A 78 -18.78 -16.31 -42.57
N LEU A 79 -18.25 -16.46 -41.35
CA LEU A 79 -17.71 -15.31 -40.63
C LEU A 79 -16.18 -15.47 -40.60
N PRO A 80 -15.39 -14.45 -40.97
CA PRO A 80 -13.94 -14.56 -40.89
C PRO A 80 -13.58 -14.82 -39.43
N ALA A 81 -12.91 -15.94 -39.17
CA ALA A 81 -12.31 -16.20 -37.88
C ALA A 81 -11.45 -14.98 -37.52
N ALA A 82 -11.90 -14.19 -36.55
CA ALA A 82 -10.99 -13.33 -35.82
C ALA A 82 -9.89 -14.27 -35.32
N SER A 83 -8.65 -14.05 -35.76
CA SER A 83 -7.54 -14.93 -35.41
C SER A 83 -7.54 -15.09 -33.90
N THR A 84 -7.70 -16.32 -33.42
CA THR A 84 -7.45 -16.69 -32.03
C THR A 84 -5.98 -16.41 -31.75
N ALA A 85 -5.66 -15.16 -31.41
CA ALA A 85 -4.43 -14.84 -30.72
C ALA A 85 -4.38 -15.75 -29.51
N GLN A 86 -3.33 -16.54 -29.39
CA GLN A 86 -3.18 -17.56 -28.35
C GLN A 86 -3.19 -16.85 -26.98
N GLN A 87 -4.32 -16.82 -26.28
CA GLN A 87 -4.57 -15.98 -25.10
C GLN A 87 -3.72 -16.34 -23.86
N GLY A 88 -2.91 -17.39 -23.93
CA GLY A 88 -2.09 -17.88 -22.81
C GLY A 88 -2.88 -18.67 -21.78
N ASP A 89 -2.23 -18.94 -20.64
CA ASP A 89 -2.86 -19.61 -19.50
C ASP A 89 -3.73 -18.64 -18.69
N GLN A 90 -4.74 -19.19 -18.01
CA GLN A 90 -5.63 -18.42 -17.14
C GLN A 90 -5.15 -18.40 -15.70
N TYR A 91 -5.31 -17.24 -15.06
CA TYR A 91 -5.02 -16.98 -13.65
C TYR A 91 -6.23 -16.34 -12.98
N LEU A 92 -6.33 -16.47 -11.66
CA LEU A 92 -7.25 -15.68 -10.85
C LEU A 92 -6.61 -14.32 -10.57
N LEU A 93 -7.17 -13.25 -11.13
CA LEU A 93 -6.59 -11.91 -11.11
C LEU A 93 -7.49 -10.92 -10.37
N GLY A 94 -6.89 -10.08 -9.55
CA GLY A 94 -7.56 -9.01 -8.83
C GLY A 94 -6.64 -7.80 -8.67
N VAL A 95 -7.20 -6.59 -8.74
CA VAL A 95 -6.44 -5.35 -8.57
C VAL A 95 -7.21 -4.39 -7.68
N GLY A 96 -6.49 -3.60 -6.89
CA GLY A 96 -7.10 -2.65 -5.97
C GLY A 96 -6.20 -1.48 -5.68
N LYS A 97 -6.80 -0.32 -5.40
CA LYS A 97 -6.10 0.91 -5.06
C LYS A 97 -6.82 1.57 -3.88
N ALA A 98 -6.09 2.08 -2.91
CA ALA A 98 -6.64 2.85 -1.79
C ALA A 98 -5.63 3.86 -1.27
N ASP A 99 -6.13 4.94 -0.68
CA ASP A 99 -5.38 6.06 -0.11
C ASP A 99 -4.65 5.63 1.17
N ILE A 100 -3.36 5.97 1.24
CA ILE A 100 -2.48 5.75 2.42
C ILE A 100 -1.86 7.07 2.91
N THR A 101 -2.42 8.21 2.50
CA THR A 101 -1.86 9.53 2.82
C THR A 101 -1.93 9.80 4.33
N GLY A 102 -0.78 9.74 4.99
CA GLY A 102 -0.62 10.13 6.39
C GLY A 102 -0.65 11.66 6.62
N PRO A 103 -0.16 12.14 7.77
CA PRO A 103 -0.05 13.56 8.07
C PRO A 103 0.67 14.37 6.99
N VAL A 104 -0.01 15.37 6.44
CA VAL A 104 0.55 16.23 5.38
C VAL A 104 1.26 17.48 5.91
N VAL A 105 1.24 17.70 7.22
CA VAL A 105 1.92 18.83 7.88
C VAL A 105 2.64 18.43 9.16
N GLU A 106 3.62 19.21 9.58
CA GLU A 106 4.30 19.18 10.90
C GLU A 106 4.96 17.85 11.31
N VAL A 107 4.90 16.82 10.46
CA VAL A 107 5.61 15.54 10.58
C VAL A 107 6.78 15.54 9.59
N ASN A 108 7.91 14.96 9.99
CA ASN A 108 9.09 14.86 9.14
C ASN A 108 8.81 14.03 7.89
N LEU A 109 9.43 14.35 6.77
CA LEU A 109 9.37 13.53 5.57
C LEU A 109 10.41 12.39 5.66
N MET A 110 10.03 11.21 5.19
CA MET A 110 10.90 10.03 5.25
C MET A 110 11.88 10.02 4.08
N GLY A 111 13.15 9.69 4.33
CA GLY A 111 14.15 9.43 3.28
C GLY A 111 15.43 10.24 3.46
N TYR A 112 15.35 11.57 3.36
CA TYR A 112 16.52 12.46 3.41
C TYR A 112 17.17 12.60 4.79
N ALA A 113 16.53 12.10 5.86
CA ALA A 113 17.04 12.15 7.22
C ALA A 113 17.33 13.58 7.74
N ASP A 114 16.68 14.60 7.18
CA ASP A 114 16.76 16.00 7.65
C ASP A 114 15.60 16.29 8.62
N PRO A 115 15.86 16.51 9.92
CA PRO A 115 14.82 16.82 10.91
C PRO A 115 14.08 18.15 10.66
N LYS A 116 14.59 19.01 9.77
CA LYS A 116 13.95 20.27 9.37
C LYS A 116 12.98 20.10 8.21
N GLN A 117 13.01 18.97 7.51
CA GLN A 117 12.12 18.68 6.40
C GLN A 117 10.74 18.24 6.94
N LEU A 118 9.94 19.21 7.39
CA LEU A 118 8.59 18.98 7.90
C LEU A 118 7.55 19.20 6.80
N GLY A 119 6.52 18.37 6.77
CA GLY A 119 5.39 18.55 5.86
C GLY A 119 4.74 19.94 6.01
N THR A 120 4.32 20.52 4.89
CA THR A 120 3.58 21.79 4.83
C THR A 120 2.37 21.74 3.89
N GLY A 121 2.06 20.58 3.32
CA GLY A 121 0.99 20.46 2.35
C GLY A 121 1.01 19.18 1.53
N LEU A 122 0.14 19.13 0.53
CA LEU A 122 -0.11 17.99 -0.34
C LEU A 122 -0.24 18.47 -1.78
N ARG A 123 0.45 17.78 -2.70
CA ARG A 123 0.27 17.94 -4.16
C ARG A 123 -0.25 16.67 -4.81
N GLN A 124 0.04 15.51 -4.23
CA GLN A 124 -0.44 14.24 -4.73
C GLN A 124 -0.67 13.29 -3.56
N ARG A 125 -1.90 12.77 -3.47
CA ARG A 125 -2.24 11.64 -2.58
C ARG A 125 -1.31 10.45 -2.79
N LEU A 126 -1.00 9.76 -1.71
CA LEU A 126 -0.20 8.54 -1.68
C LEU A 126 -1.15 7.34 -1.71
N TYR A 127 -0.84 6.32 -2.50
CA TYR A 127 -1.70 5.14 -2.63
C TYR A 127 -0.97 3.83 -2.36
N SER A 128 -1.71 2.86 -1.81
CA SER A 128 -1.40 1.44 -1.91
C SER A 128 -2.09 0.87 -3.13
N ARG A 129 -1.33 0.18 -3.98
CA ARG A 129 -1.80 -0.53 -5.18
C ARG A 129 -1.54 -2.02 -5.05
N ALA A 130 -2.60 -2.80 -4.95
CA ALA A 130 -2.56 -4.25 -4.76
C ALA A 130 -2.77 -5.00 -6.07
N PHE A 131 -1.93 -6.01 -6.31
CA PHE A 131 -2.03 -6.93 -7.44
C PHE A 131 -2.08 -8.36 -6.90
N ILE A 132 -3.19 -9.04 -7.14
CA ILE A 132 -3.41 -10.43 -6.73
C ILE A 132 -3.35 -11.33 -7.94
N VAL A 133 -2.53 -12.37 -7.84
CA VAL A 133 -2.40 -13.43 -8.84
C VAL A 133 -2.56 -14.76 -8.12
N GLY A 134 -3.50 -15.58 -8.59
CA GLY A 134 -3.77 -16.91 -8.04
C GLY A 134 -3.91 -17.97 -9.13
N ASP A 135 -3.69 -19.21 -8.75
CA ASP A 135 -3.94 -20.38 -9.58
C ASP A 135 -5.46 -20.64 -9.67
N VAL A 136 -5.97 -20.91 -10.87
CA VAL A 136 -7.40 -21.16 -11.09
C VAL A 136 -7.84 -22.52 -10.53
N ALA A 137 -6.97 -23.54 -10.64
CA ALA A 137 -7.24 -24.90 -10.17
C ALA A 137 -7.04 -25.03 -8.66
N ASN A 138 -6.05 -24.32 -8.11
CA ASN A 138 -5.76 -24.28 -6.68
C ASN A 138 -5.79 -22.83 -6.15
N PRO A 139 -6.98 -22.25 -5.89
CA PRO A 139 -7.08 -20.84 -5.51
C PRO A 139 -6.32 -20.44 -4.24
N THR A 140 -5.91 -21.37 -3.39
CA THR A 140 -5.05 -21.09 -2.23
C THR A 140 -3.61 -20.75 -2.62
N ASP A 141 -3.16 -21.24 -3.78
CA ASP A 141 -1.88 -20.88 -4.38
C ASP A 141 -2.05 -19.49 -5.04
N ARG A 142 -1.94 -18.45 -4.22
CA ARG A 142 -2.03 -17.05 -4.65
C ARG A 142 -1.04 -16.20 -3.89
N PHE A 143 -0.65 -15.07 -4.48
CA PHE A 143 0.10 -14.03 -3.79
C PHE A 143 -0.50 -12.64 -4.03
N VAL A 144 -0.11 -11.71 -3.17
CA VAL A 144 -0.40 -10.28 -3.28
C VAL A 144 0.92 -9.52 -3.35
N TYR A 145 1.06 -8.68 -4.37
CA TYR A 145 2.16 -7.74 -4.50
C TYR A 145 1.61 -6.32 -4.33
N LEU A 146 2.04 -5.62 -3.28
CA LEU A 146 1.65 -4.24 -3.02
C LEU A 146 2.74 -3.28 -3.50
N VAL A 147 2.33 -2.20 -4.16
CA VAL A 147 3.16 -1.02 -4.45
C VAL A 147 2.60 0.16 -3.66
N LEU A 148 3.29 0.57 -2.62
CA LEU A 148 2.93 1.69 -1.75
C LEU A 148 3.71 2.93 -2.16
N ASP A 149 3.06 4.08 -2.23
CA ASP A 149 3.72 5.39 -2.40
C ASP A 149 4.42 5.84 -1.09
N THR A 150 5.24 4.96 -0.52
CA THR A 150 6.07 5.14 0.69
C THR A 150 7.55 4.97 0.37
N GLN A 151 8.42 5.29 1.32
CA GLN A 151 9.87 5.08 1.18
C GLN A 151 10.24 3.58 1.09
N SER A 152 9.52 2.69 1.77
CA SER A 152 9.78 1.25 1.74
C SER A 152 8.53 0.49 2.22
N GLY A 153 8.55 -0.83 2.06
CA GLY A 153 7.80 -1.69 2.98
C GLY A 153 8.54 -1.83 4.32
N ASP A 154 7.82 -2.16 5.39
CA ASP A 154 8.40 -2.29 6.73
C ASP A 154 7.70 -3.34 7.59
N THR A 155 8.45 -3.89 8.55
CA THR A 155 8.02 -4.99 9.42
C THR A 155 6.75 -4.64 10.18
N ALA A 156 6.66 -3.41 10.73
CA ALA A 156 5.49 -2.97 11.49
C ALA A 156 4.27 -2.89 10.58
N VAL A 157 4.41 -2.23 9.42
CA VAL A 157 3.31 -2.11 8.44
C VAL A 157 2.85 -3.49 7.96
N ARG A 158 3.79 -4.39 7.68
CA ARG A 158 3.48 -5.75 7.24
C ARG A 158 2.73 -6.55 8.30
N TYR A 159 3.14 -6.48 9.57
CA TYR A 159 2.42 -7.10 10.68
C TYR A 159 1.03 -6.49 10.89
N GLY A 160 0.91 -5.17 10.82
CA GLY A 160 -0.37 -4.48 10.88
C GLY A 160 -1.35 -4.96 9.80
N ILE A 161 -0.89 -5.04 8.54
CA ILE A 161 -1.71 -5.56 7.43
C ILE A 161 -2.14 -7.00 7.69
N LEU A 162 -1.20 -7.89 8.07
CA LEU A 162 -1.52 -9.29 8.32
C LEU A 162 -2.47 -9.47 9.51
N SER A 163 -2.35 -8.65 10.56
CA SER A 163 -3.29 -8.67 11.67
C SER A 163 -4.68 -8.22 11.24
N GLY A 164 -4.77 -7.08 10.56
CA GLY A 164 -6.06 -6.55 10.09
C GLY A 164 -6.75 -7.49 9.10
N LEU A 165 -6.01 -8.13 8.19
CA LEU A 165 -6.58 -9.15 7.30
C LEU A 165 -7.15 -10.35 8.07
N ARG A 166 -6.48 -10.82 9.14
CA ARG A 166 -7.02 -11.89 9.99
C ARG A 166 -8.30 -11.46 10.70
N GLU A 167 -8.40 -10.21 11.11
CA GLU A 167 -9.58 -9.65 11.79
C GLU A 167 -10.80 -9.52 10.88
N LEU A 168 -10.61 -9.38 9.56
CA LEU A 168 -11.69 -9.37 8.58
C LEU A 168 -12.40 -10.74 8.42
N GLY A 169 -11.78 -11.83 8.88
CA GLY A 169 -12.38 -13.17 8.92
C GLY A 169 -11.74 -14.19 7.97
N PRO A 170 -12.33 -15.40 7.88
CA PRO A 170 -11.70 -16.57 7.25
C PRO A 170 -11.47 -16.44 5.74
N GLU A 171 -12.20 -15.57 5.03
CA GLU A 171 -11.99 -15.35 3.59
C GLU A 171 -10.61 -14.74 3.27
N TYR A 172 -10.05 -14.00 4.24
CA TYR A 172 -8.75 -13.33 4.12
C TYR A 172 -7.60 -14.16 4.74
N SER A 173 -7.88 -15.30 5.37
CA SER A 173 -6.86 -16.14 6.01
C SER A 173 -5.89 -16.80 5.03
N VAL A 174 -6.19 -16.73 3.73
CA VAL A 174 -5.29 -17.16 2.65
C VAL A 174 -4.03 -16.29 2.57
N TYR A 175 -4.07 -15.05 3.10
CA TYR A 175 -2.93 -14.13 3.08
C TYR A 175 -2.10 -14.27 4.37
N ALA A 176 -0.82 -14.58 4.18
CA ALA A 176 0.16 -14.78 5.24
C ALA A 176 1.56 -14.33 4.78
N HIS A 177 2.59 -14.53 5.62
CA HIS A 177 3.96 -14.16 5.28
C HIS A 177 4.48 -14.78 3.98
N HIS A 178 4.05 -15.99 3.64
CA HIS A 178 4.51 -16.67 2.42
C HIS A 178 4.03 -16.04 1.11
N ASN A 179 3.00 -15.21 1.13
CA ASN A 179 2.36 -14.76 -0.11
C ASN A 179 1.89 -13.30 -0.12
N LEU A 180 2.34 -12.47 0.82
CA LEU A 180 2.08 -11.03 0.83
C LEU A 180 3.41 -10.28 0.77
N ALA A 181 3.62 -9.46 -0.27
CA ALA A 181 4.77 -8.56 -0.40
C ALA A 181 4.33 -7.11 -0.24
N VAL A 182 4.98 -6.37 0.66
CA VAL A 182 4.77 -4.93 0.85
C VAL A 182 5.98 -4.21 0.27
N THR A 183 5.84 -3.56 -0.90
CA THR A 183 6.95 -2.83 -1.54
C THR A 183 6.69 -1.34 -1.56
N GLY A 184 7.73 -0.52 -1.36
CA GLY A 184 7.63 0.94 -1.50
C GLY A 184 8.08 1.41 -2.89
N THR A 185 7.49 2.47 -3.40
CA THR A 185 8.02 3.21 -4.57
C THR A 185 9.30 3.96 -4.23
N HIS A 186 9.70 3.98 -2.97
CA HIS A 186 10.87 4.68 -2.46
C HIS A 186 10.78 6.19 -2.67
N SER A 187 9.58 6.75 -2.45
CA SER A 187 9.36 8.21 -2.39
C SER A 187 9.99 8.79 -1.13
N HIS A 188 10.80 9.83 -1.28
CA HIS A 188 11.38 10.62 -0.18
C HIS A 188 10.49 11.84 0.20
N SER A 189 9.25 11.87 -0.29
CA SER A 189 8.28 12.96 -0.07
C SER A 189 6.99 12.49 0.59
N GLY A 190 7.02 11.38 1.33
CA GLY A 190 5.93 10.92 2.19
C GLY A 190 6.23 11.19 3.67
N PRO A 191 5.20 11.21 4.55
CA PRO A 191 5.43 11.39 5.99
C PRO A 191 6.21 10.20 6.59
N ALA A 192 7.03 10.48 7.59
CA ALA A 192 7.83 9.51 8.34
C ALA A 192 7.11 8.97 9.59
N GLY A 193 7.84 8.25 10.43
CA GLY A 193 7.36 7.82 11.76
C GLY A 193 6.61 6.48 11.79
N TRP A 194 6.78 5.59 10.82
CA TRP A 194 6.04 4.31 10.78
C TRP A 194 6.94 3.08 10.67
N LEU A 195 8.27 3.26 10.65
CA LEU A 195 9.23 2.15 10.59
C LEU A 195 9.39 1.46 11.93
N ASN A 196 9.54 0.14 11.91
CA ASN A 196 9.61 -0.71 13.12
C ASN A 196 10.84 -0.45 13.99
N TYR A 197 11.99 -0.12 13.41
CA TYR A 197 13.26 -0.05 14.14
C TYR A 197 13.65 1.38 14.52
N LEU A 198 14.38 1.56 15.63
CA LEU A 198 14.63 2.89 16.21
C LEU A 198 15.45 3.82 15.33
N LEU A 199 16.48 3.33 14.63
CA LEU A 199 17.43 4.18 13.93
C LEU A 199 16.75 5.20 12.97
N PRO A 200 15.85 4.78 12.05
CA PRO A 200 15.15 5.73 11.19
C PRO A 200 14.05 6.55 11.90
N GLN A 201 13.64 6.16 13.11
CA GLN A 201 12.70 6.95 13.91
C GLN A 201 13.35 8.20 14.52
N ILE A 202 14.70 8.23 14.65
CA ILE A 202 15.41 9.33 15.32
C ILE A 202 15.15 10.68 14.62
N THR A 203 15.25 10.73 13.29
CA THR A 203 15.06 11.98 12.51
C THR A 203 13.62 12.41 12.47
N SER A 204 12.69 11.45 12.52
CA SER A 204 11.25 11.69 12.56
C SER A 204 10.72 12.00 13.97
N LYS A 205 11.60 12.02 14.98
CA LYS A 205 11.27 12.23 16.40
C LYS A 205 10.38 11.12 16.99
N GLY A 206 10.42 9.92 16.41
CA GLY A 206 9.72 8.74 16.90
C GLY A 206 8.66 8.18 15.96
N PHE A 207 7.71 7.46 16.54
CA PHE A 207 6.64 6.77 15.81
C PHE A 207 5.33 7.58 15.80
N ASP A 208 4.79 7.83 14.62
CA ASP A 208 3.50 8.49 14.36
C ASP A 208 2.41 7.44 14.10
N HIS A 209 1.65 7.13 15.13
CA HIS A 209 0.57 6.13 15.04
C HIS A 209 -0.51 6.51 14.00
N GLN A 210 -0.77 7.80 13.78
CA GLN A 210 -1.75 8.26 12.80
C GLN A 210 -1.34 7.91 11.37
N GLY A 211 -0.10 8.22 10.99
CA GLY A 211 0.47 7.88 9.69
C GLY A 211 0.64 6.38 9.50
N TYR A 212 1.10 5.67 10.53
CA TYR A 212 1.16 4.20 10.51
C TYR A 212 -0.21 3.58 10.23
N GLN A 213 -1.25 4.00 10.97
CA GLN A 213 -2.60 3.45 10.80
C GLN A 213 -3.17 3.76 9.41
N ALA A 214 -2.94 4.97 8.88
CA ALA A 214 -3.35 5.34 7.53
C ALA A 214 -2.74 4.40 6.46
N ILE A 215 -1.46 4.04 6.61
CA ILE A 215 -0.79 3.11 5.71
C ILE A 215 -1.39 1.71 5.82
N VAL A 216 -1.59 1.21 7.05
CA VAL A 216 -2.14 -0.13 7.30
C VAL A 216 -3.57 -0.26 6.78
N ASP A 217 -4.45 0.67 7.15
CA ASP A 217 -5.87 0.65 6.76
C ASP A 217 -6.02 0.78 5.24
N GLY A 218 -5.29 1.70 4.62
CA GLY A 218 -5.31 1.86 3.17
C GLY A 218 -4.73 0.65 2.45
N ALA A 219 -3.67 0.03 2.96
CA ALA A 219 -3.15 -1.21 2.39
C ALA A 219 -4.11 -2.40 2.53
N ILE A 220 -4.80 -2.53 3.67
CA ILE A 220 -5.85 -3.54 3.82
C ILE A 220 -6.98 -3.27 2.83
N LEU A 221 -7.43 -2.02 2.70
CA LEU A 221 -8.51 -1.65 1.79
C LEU A 221 -8.16 -1.91 0.32
N SER A 222 -6.91 -1.67 -0.11
CA SER A 222 -6.48 -2.01 -1.47
C SER A 222 -6.48 -3.53 -1.70
N ILE A 223 -6.10 -4.33 -0.70
CA ILE A 223 -6.17 -5.79 -0.76
C ILE A 223 -7.63 -6.26 -0.82
N VAL A 224 -8.52 -5.70 0.00
CA VAL A 224 -9.96 -6.02 -0.01
C VAL A 224 -10.53 -5.74 -1.40
N ARG A 225 -10.30 -4.55 -1.97
CA ARG A 225 -10.74 -4.19 -3.33
C ARG A 225 -10.20 -5.16 -4.40
N ALA A 226 -8.95 -5.59 -4.25
CA ALA A 226 -8.36 -6.57 -5.15
C ALA A 226 -8.92 -7.98 -4.96
N HIS A 227 -9.19 -8.39 -3.73
CA HIS A 227 -9.74 -9.71 -3.39
C HIS A 227 -11.18 -9.85 -3.88
N GLU A 228 -12.02 -8.84 -3.61
CA GLU A 228 -13.43 -8.82 -4.00
C GLU A 228 -13.62 -8.73 -5.52
N SER A 229 -12.59 -8.29 -6.26
CA SER A 229 -12.59 -8.24 -7.73
C SER A 229 -11.93 -9.45 -8.41
N LEU A 230 -11.57 -10.49 -7.65
CA LEU A 230 -10.91 -11.69 -8.18
C LEU A 230 -11.76 -12.39 -9.24
N GLN A 231 -11.15 -12.62 -10.41
CA GLN A 231 -11.80 -13.30 -11.53
C GLN A 231 -10.78 -13.93 -12.48
N PRO A 232 -11.18 -14.93 -13.29
CA PRO A 232 -10.31 -15.49 -14.32
C PRO A 232 -9.84 -14.41 -15.32
N GLY A 233 -8.57 -14.47 -15.68
CA GLY A 233 -7.93 -13.53 -16.60
C GLY A 233 -6.60 -14.03 -17.14
N TYR A 234 -5.98 -13.19 -17.98
CA TYR A 234 -4.74 -13.47 -18.69
C TYR A 234 -3.68 -12.45 -18.31
N LEU A 235 -2.43 -12.92 -18.22
CA LEU A 235 -1.26 -12.07 -18.00
C LEU A 235 -0.44 -11.97 -19.28
N SER A 236 0.07 -10.78 -19.58
CA SER A 236 1.07 -10.59 -20.63
C SER A 236 2.29 -9.86 -20.09
N VAL A 237 3.48 -10.31 -20.46
CA VAL A 237 4.75 -9.74 -20.01
C VAL A 237 5.55 -9.20 -21.19
N GLY A 238 6.12 -8.00 -21.02
CA GLY A 238 6.99 -7.36 -22.00
C GLY A 238 8.07 -6.53 -21.33
N SER A 239 9.05 -6.07 -22.11
CA SER A 239 10.11 -5.16 -21.65
C SER A 239 10.33 -4.05 -22.66
N THR A 240 10.71 -2.87 -22.18
CA THR A 240 11.04 -1.70 -23.00
C THR A 240 12.18 -0.90 -22.37
N LYS A 241 12.83 -0.04 -23.15
CA LYS A 241 13.91 0.82 -22.67
C LYS A 241 13.37 2.15 -22.17
N VAL A 242 13.72 2.52 -20.94
CA VAL A 242 13.49 3.85 -20.36
C VAL A 242 14.80 4.61 -20.34
N LYS A 243 14.85 5.73 -21.06
CA LYS A 243 16.05 6.54 -21.22
C LYS A 243 15.91 7.89 -20.53
N GLY A 244 17.02 8.43 -20.05
CA GLY A 244 17.07 9.75 -19.40
C GLY A 244 16.23 9.85 -18.11
N ALA A 245 15.80 8.75 -17.51
CA ALA A 245 15.07 8.76 -16.23
C ALA A 245 15.97 8.43 -15.02
N ASN A 246 17.14 7.83 -15.25
CA ASN A 246 18.09 7.47 -14.21
C ASN A 246 19.56 7.63 -14.64
N ILE A 247 20.44 7.90 -13.68
CA ILE A 247 21.92 7.84 -13.79
C ILE A 247 22.50 7.10 -12.57
N ASN A 248 23.76 6.64 -12.65
CA ASN A 248 24.44 6.05 -11.49
C ASN A 248 25.02 7.15 -10.60
N ARG A 249 24.59 7.22 -9.33
CA ARG A 249 25.07 8.24 -8.36
C ARG A 249 26.35 7.84 -7.62
N SER A 250 26.81 6.60 -7.82
CA SER A 250 28.02 6.02 -7.25
C SER A 250 28.85 5.29 -8.33
N LEU A 251 28.99 5.92 -9.50
CA LEU A 251 29.68 5.34 -10.65
C LEU A 251 31.11 4.85 -10.32
N TYR A 252 31.83 5.54 -9.45
CA TYR A 252 33.15 5.09 -8.97
C TYR A 252 33.10 3.71 -8.31
N ALA A 253 32.06 3.42 -7.50
CA ALA A 253 31.87 2.11 -6.90
C ALA A 253 31.46 1.06 -7.93
N TYR A 254 30.57 1.41 -8.88
CA TYR A 254 30.19 0.51 -9.97
C TYR A 254 31.41 0.05 -10.79
N LEU A 255 32.36 0.95 -11.06
CA LEU A 255 33.57 0.65 -11.83
C LEU A 255 34.52 -0.35 -11.13
N ALA A 256 34.38 -0.56 -9.82
CA ALA A 256 35.13 -1.59 -9.09
C ALA A 256 34.66 -3.01 -9.42
N ASN A 257 33.45 -3.19 -9.97
CA ASN A 257 33.03 -4.49 -10.49
C ASN A 257 33.91 -4.93 -11.67
N PRO A 258 34.13 -6.24 -11.87
CA PRO A 258 34.98 -6.76 -12.93
C PRO A 258 34.62 -6.20 -14.30
N GLU A 259 35.63 -5.76 -15.07
CA GLU A 259 35.41 -5.13 -16.38
C GLU A 259 34.68 -6.08 -17.34
N GLU A 260 35.06 -7.36 -17.35
CA GLU A 260 34.44 -8.44 -18.11
C GLU A 260 32.94 -8.66 -17.81
N GLU A 261 32.49 -8.29 -16.61
CA GLU A 261 31.07 -8.30 -16.26
C GLU A 261 30.39 -7.02 -16.75
N ARG A 262 31.00 -5.85 -16.51
CA ARG A 262 30.44 -4.54 -16.89
C ARG A 262 30.22 -4.39 -18.39
N VAL A 263 31.14 -4.87 -19.23
CA VAL A 263 31.04 -4.77 -20.70
C VAL A 263 29.84 -5.51 -21.28
N LYS A 264 29.26 -6.48 -20.56
CA LYS A 264 28.04 -7.19 -21.00
C LYS A 264 26.81 -6.28 -21.08
N TYR A 265 26.82 -5.18 -20.33
CA TYR A 265 25.70 -4.25 -20.19
C TYR A 265 25.92 -2.93 -20.94
N ASN A 266 27.11 -2.72 -21.52
CA ASN A 266 27.42 -1.51 -22.27
C ASN A 266 26.91 -1.64 -23.72
N ILE A 267 25.78 -1.01 -24.01
CA ILE A 267 25.08 -1.13 -25.30
C ILE A 267 25.32 0.12 -26.16
N SER A 268 25.31 1.31 -25.56
CA SER A 268 25.46 2.59 -26.28
C SER A 268 25.91 3.71 -25.33
N ALA A 269 26.17 4.91 -25.84
CA ALA A 269 26.52 6.06 -24.99
C ALA A 269 25.40 6.48 -24.01
N GLU A 270 24.13 6.19 -24.33
CA GLU A 270 22.97 6.50 -23.49
C GLU A 270 22.56 5.32 -22.58
N ASP A 271 23.03 4.11 -22.91
CA ASP A 271 22.86 2.86 -22.16
C ASP A 271 24.25 2.24 -21.98
N ASP A 272 25.05 2.91 -21.14
CA ASP A 272 26.46 2.58 -20.86
C ASP A 272 26.61 1.39 -19.89
N GLY A 273 25.49 0.82 -19.47
CA GLY A 273 25.40 -0.28 -18.53
C GLY A 273 25.54 0.11 -17.06
N SER A 274 25.83 1.37 -16.73
CA SER A 274 26.03 1.80 -15.33
C SER A 274 24.75 1.77 -14.48
N VAL A 275 23.58 1.79 -15.13
CA VAL A 275 22.26 1.57 -14.51
C VAL A 275 21.42 0.69 -15.42
N GLU A 276 20.39 0.05 -14.86
CA GLU A 276 19.42 -0.69 -15.66
C GLU A 276 18.49 0.28 -16.43
N LYS A 277 18.31 0.00 -17.72
CA LYS A 277 17.41 0.77 -18.61
C LYS A 277 16.14 -0.01 -18.97
N ASP A 278 16.09 -1.30 -18.65
CA ASP A 278 14.93 -2.14 -18.93
C ASP A 278 13.82 -1.90 -17.91
N LEU A 279 12.64 -1.51 -18.41
CA LEU A 279 11.39 -1.55 -17.67
C LEU A 279 10.64 -2.81 -18.09
N THR A 280 10.39 -3.71 -17.13
CA THR A 280 9.53 -4.88 -17.33
C THR A 280 8.10 -4.54 -16.94
N LEU A 281 7.12 -4.90 -17.76
CA LEU A 281 5.70 -4.65 -17.54
C LEU A 281 4.91 -5.96 -17.58
N LEU A 282 4.03 -6.14 -16.60
CA LEU A 282 3.03 -7.19 -16.51
C LEU A 282 1.64 -6.57 -16.67
N LYS A 283 0.92 -6.96 -17.72
CA LYS A 283 -0.45 -6.50 -18.03
C LYS A 283 -1.48 -7.52 -17.54
N PHE A 284 -2.52 -7.03 -16.87
CA PHE A 284 -3.63 -7.82 -16.34
C PHE A 284 -4.87 -7.61 -17.22
N GLN A 285 -5.42 -8.70 -17.76
CA GLN A 285 -6.64 -8.66 -18.57
C GLN A 285 -7.69 -9.63 -18.04
N ARG A 286 -8.92 -9.15 -17.86
CA ARG A 286 -10.06 -9.97 -17.44
C ARG A 286 -10.56 -10.83 -18.61
N ALA A 287 -10.84 -12.11 -18.34
CA ALA A 287 -11.35 -13.02 -19.37
C ALA A 287 -12.83 -12.76 -19.72
N ALA A 288 -13.63 -12.24 -18.78
CA ALA A 288 -15.08 -12.09 -18.95
C ALA A 288 -15.49 -11.14 -20.08
N ASP A 289 -14.73 -10.06 -20.30
CA ASP A 289 -15.02 -9.02 -21.31
C ASP A 289 -13.79 -8.55 -22.10
N GLY A 290 -12.61 -9.12 -21.82
CA GLY A 290 -11.35 -8.73 -22.46
C GLY A 290 -10.80 -7.37 -22.03
N LYS A 291 -11.37 -6.72 -20.99
CA LYS A 291 -10.86 -5.43 -20.51
C LYS A 291 -9.59 -5.60 -19.68
N ASN A 292 -8.65 -4.68 -19.86
CA ASN A 292 -7.45 -4.59 -19.04
C ASN A 292 -7.82 -3.97 -17.68
N ILE A 293 -7.40 -4.60 -16.60
CA ILE A 293 -7.71 -4.16 -15.23
C ILE A 293 -6.50 -3.48 -14.56
N GLY A 294 -5.29 -3.73 -15.03
CA GLY A 294 -4.12 -3.04 -14.49
C GLY A 294 -2.80 -3.40 -15.16
N VAL A 295 -1.76 -2.69 -14.75
CA VAL A 295 -0.37 -2.97 -15.10
C VAL A 295 0.52 -2.90 -13.87
N LEU A 296 1.52 -3.77 -13.79
CA LEU A 296 2.57 -3.74 -12.78
C LEU A 296 3.93 -3.67 -13.49
N THR A 297 4.78 -2.72 -13.09
CA THR A 297 6.08 -2.47 -13.73
C THR A 297 7.23 -2.51 -12.73
N TRP A 298 8.43 -2.87 -13.20
CA TRP A 298 9.68 -2.80 -12.45
C TRP A 298 10.71 -2.00 -13.23
N PHE A 299 11.22 -0.93 -12.62
CA PHE A 299 12.26 -0.08 -13.20
C PHE A 299 13.00 0.69 -12.09
N PRO A 300 14.34 0.73 -12.04
CA PRO A 300 15.04 1.39 -10.95
C PRO A 300 15.21 2.89 -11.21
N THR A 301 14.54 3.69 -10.40
CA THR A 301 14.69 5.16 -10.37
C THR A 301 14.30 5.64 -9.00
N HIS A 302 15.27 6.09 -8.21
CA HIS A 302 15.08 6.58 -6.85
C HIS A 302 13.98 7.65 -6.77
N GLY A 303 13.17 7.65 -5.71
CA GLY A 303 12.12 8.65 -5.49
C GLY A 303 12.62 9.93 -4.84
N THR A 304 13.65 10.53 -5.45
CA THR A 304 14.35 11.75 -5.00
C THR A 304 14.37 12.84 -6.08
N SER A 305 13.31 12.90 -6.91
CA SER A 305 13.16 13.99 -7.87
C SER A 305 12.68 15.27 -7.19
N MET A 306 11.82 15.13 -6.17
CA MET A 306 11.56 16.19 -5.21
C MET A 306 12.78 16.31 -4.30
N TYR A 307 13.41 17.49 -4.27
CA TYR A 307 14.69 17.67 -3.57
C TYR A 307 14.54 17.70 -2.05
N GLY A 308 15.64 17.59 -1.31
CA GLY A 308 15.65 17.61 0.17
C GLY A 308 15.09 18.89 0.82
N ASN A 309 14.96 19.99 0.06
CA ASN A 309 14.30 21.22 0.52
C ASN A 309 12.78 21.24 0.26
N ASN A 310 12.21 20.18 -0.33
CA ASN A 310 10.77 20.02 -0.50
C ASN A 310 10.09 19.77 0.86
N THR A 311 8.89 20.33 1.03
CA THR A 311 8.04 20.11 2.21
C THR A 311 6.62 19.65 1.84
N ILE A 312 6.35 19.40 0.56
CA ILE A 312 5.02 19.02 0.05
C ILE A 312 4.94 17.51 -0.19
N ILE A 313 3.87 16.88 0.30
CA ILE A 313 3.64 15.44 0.14
C ILE A 313 3.35 15.07 -1.32
N THR A 314 4.09 14.08 -1.84
CA THR A 314 3.91 13.48 -3.18
C THR A 314 4.37 12.02 -3.23
N GLY A 315 3.87 11.25 -4.21
CA GLY A 315 4.40 9.92 -4.54
C GLY A 315 5.70 9.94 -5.36
N ASP A 316 6.35 11.11 -5.49
CA ASP A 316 7.51 11.39 -6.34
C ASP A 316 7.31 10.90 -7.79
N ASN A 317 8.39 10.65 -8.53
CA ASN A 317 8.36 10.37 -9.96
C ASN A 317 7.57 9.09 -10.32
N LYS A 318 7.57 8.07 -9.46
CA LYS A 318 6.79 6.83 -9.66
C LYS A 318 5.31 7.04 -9.40
N GLY A 319 4.95 7.83 -8.38
CA GLY A 319 3.57 8.27 -8.16
C GLY A 319 3.04 9.09 -9.33
N VAL A 320 3.86 9.97 -9.92
CA VAL A 320 3.52 10.67 -11.17
C VAL A 320 3.30 9.69 -12.32
N ALA A 321 4.23 8.74 -12.54
CA ALA A 321 4.11 7.78 -13.63
C ALA A 321 2.83 6.94 -13.54
N ALA A 322 2.48 6.48 -12.33
CA ALA A 322 1.23 5.77 -12.06
C ALA A 322 0.00 6.64 -12.34
N TYR A 323 0.00 7.89 -11.85
CA TYR A 323 -1.08 8.85 -12.07
C TYR A 323 -1.29 9.15 -13.57
N LEU A 324 -0.22 9.39 -14.32
CA LEU A 324 -0.29 9.62 -15.77
C LEU A 324 -0.84 8.40 -16.50
N PHE A 325 -0.40 7.20 -16.10
CA PHE A 325 -0.88 5.96 -16.71
C PHE A 325 -2.38 5.75 -16.47
N GLU A 326 -2.82 5.78 -15.21
CA GLU A 326 -4.21 5.59 -14.81
C GLU A 326 -5.13 6.60 -15.52
N LYS A 327 -4.71 7.87 -15.60
CA LYS A 327 -5.46 8.88 -16.35
C LYS A 327 -5.52 8.59 -17.84
N SER A 328 -4.40 8.23 -18.47
CA SER A 328 -4.33 8.01 -19.92
C SER A 328 -5.30 6.91 -20.40
N VAL A 329 -5.52 5.88 -19.59
CA VAL A 329 -6.40 4.74 -19.95
C VAL A 329 -7.83 4.88 -19.44
N SER A 330 -8.12 5.81 -18.52
CA SER A 330 -9.43 5.95 -17.88
C SER A 330 -10.61 6.12 -18.85
N ARG A 331 -10.37 6.65 -20.05
CA ARG A 331 -11.37 6.85 -21.12
C ARG A 331 -11.24 5.83 -22.25
N GLU A 332 -10.28 4.91 -22.19
CA GLU A 332 -10.08 3.90 -23.23
C GLU A 332 -11.13 2.77 -23.08
N PRO A 333 -11.79 2.33 -24.17
CA PRO A 333 -12.81 1.28 -24.10
C PRO A 333 -12.22 -0.09 -23.73
N THR A 334 -10.91 -0.28 -23.91
CA THR A 334 -10.15 -1.49 -23.59
C THR A 334 -9.78 -1.58 -22.11
N ALA A 335 -9.88 -0.50 -21.34
CA ALA A 335 -9.59 -0.48 -19.92
C ALA A 335 -10.88 -0.64 -19.09
N ALA A 336 -10.78 -1.34 -17.97
CA ALA A 336 -11.85 -1.44 -16.99
C ALA A 336 -11.92 -0.18 -16.13
N GLU A 337 -13.12 0.13 -15.63
CA GLU A 337 -13.26 1.08 -14.53
C GLU A 337 -12.47 0.58 -13.32
N GLY A 338 -11.80 1.49 -12.60
CA GLY A 338 -10.93 1.12 -11.49
C GLY A 338 -9.56 0.54 -11.91
N PHE A 339 -9.10 0.81 -13.14
CA PHE A 339 -7.77 0.41 -13.60
C PHE A 339 -6.66 0.86 -12.64
N VAL A 340 -5.71 -0.05 -12.32
CA VAL A 340 -4.60 0.22 -11.39
C VAL A 340 -3.24 0.14 -12.11
N ALA A 341 -2.41 1.16 -11.97
CA ALA A 341 -1.04 1.16 -12.52
C ALA A 341 0.02 1.18 -11.41
N GLY A 342 0.76 0.09 -11.24
CA GLY A 342 1.82 -0.06 -10.26
C GLY A 342 3.20 0.21 -10.88
N PHE A 343 3.91 1.19 -10.35
CA PHE A 343 5.31 1.45 -10.70
C PHE A 343 6.21 1.03 -9.54
N SER A 344 6.63 -0.24 -9.53
CA SER A 344 7.56 -0.75 -8.54
C SER A 344 8.97 -0.24 -8.80
N GLN A 345 9.75 -0.15 -7.73
CA GLN A 345 11.20 -0.12 -7.82
C GLN A 345 11.77 -1.46 -8.29
N SER A 346 13.04 -1.43 -8.68
CA SER A 346 13.89 -2.59 -8.97
C SER A 346 15.19 -2.47 -8.16
N ASP A 347 16.33 -2.80 -8.76
CA ASP A 347 17.69 -2.58 -8.28
C ASP A 347 18.06 -1.08 -8.23
N VAL A 348 17.45 -0.37 -7.27
CA VAL A 348 17.44 1.10 -7.19
C VAL A 348 18.62 1.72 -6.44
N GLY A 349 19.43 0.93 -5.72
CA GLY A 349 20.31 1.42 -4.67
C GLY A 349 21.35 2.47 -5.10
N ASP A 350 21.87 2.40 -6.32
CA ASP A 350 22.84 3.35 -6.86
C ASP A 350 22.28 4.18 -8.04
N THR A 351 20.96 4.17 -8.24
CA THR A 351 20.30 4.97 -9.27
C THR A 351 19.84 6.31 -8.71
N SER A 352 19.84 7.36 -9.54
CA SER A 352 19.32 8.68 -9.22
C SER A 352 18.45 9.21 -10.36
N PRO A 353 17.31 9.87 -10.10
CA PRO A 353 16.50 10.55 -11.11
C PRO A 353 17.12 11.87 -11.60
N ASN A 354 18.17 12.35 -10.94
CA ASN A 354 18.78 13.65 -11.17
C ASN A 354 19.82 13.58 -12.29
N VAL A 355 19.32 13.35 -13.50
CA VAL A 355 20.09 12.89 -14.67
C VAL A 355 21.12 13.87 -15.24
N LEU A 356 21.19 15.11 -14.75
CA LEU A 356 22.22 16.07 -15.17
C LEU A 356 23.51 15.99 -14.32
N GLY A 357 23.58 15.02 -13.40
CA GLY A 357 24.77 14.74 -12.59
C GLY A 357 24.91 15.66 -11.38
N ALA A 358 25.97 15.43 -10.61
CA ALA A 358 26.25 16.12 -9.36
C ALA A 358 27.16 17.34 -9.57
N TRP A 359 26.71 18.50 -9.08
CA TRP A 359 27.38 19.80 -9.23
C TRP A 359 27.47 20.54 -7.92
N CYS A 360 28.45 21.43 -7.83
CA CYS A 360 28.66 22.30 -6.69
C CYS A 360 27.76 23.53 -6.72
N GLU A 361 27.00 23.71 -5.64
CA GLU A 361 26.16 24.88 -5.37
C GLU A 361 26.88 25.94 -4.53
N ASP A 362 28.18 26.14 -4.81
CA ASP A 362 29.03 27.17 -4.22
C ASP A 362 29.28 28.37 -5.15
N GLY A 363 28.61 28.38 -6.31
CA GLY A 363 28.81 29.37 -7.38
C GLY A 363 29.96 29.07 -8.33
N SER A 364 30.72 27.98 -8.14
CA SER A 364 31.81 27.58 -9.04
C SER A 364 31.33 26.95 -10.36
N GLU A 365 30.10 26.44 -10.37
CA GLU A 365 29.57 25.59 -11.44
C GLU A 365 30.51 24.43 -11.82
N GLN A 366 31.23 23.86 -10.86
CA GLN A 366 32.05 22.67 -11.08
C GLN A 366 31.27 21.41 -10.77
N MET A 367 31.57 20.31 -11.48
CA MET A 367 31.09 19.00 -11.09
C MET A 367 31.72 18.58 -9.76
N CYS A 368 30.97 17.83 -8.96
CA CYS A 368 31.52 17.26 -7.73
C CYS A 368 32.68 16.30 -8.03
N SER A 369 33.56 16.11 -7.05
CA SER A 369 34.62 15.11 -7.13
C SER A 369 34.05 13.71 -7.38
N PHE A 370 34.70 12.97 -8.27
CA PHE A 370 34.22 11.68 -8.76
C PHE A 370 34.22 10.61 -7.67
N GLU A 371 35.28 10.53 -6.85
CA GLU A 371 35.39 9.49 -5.82
C GLU A 371 34.58 9.81 -4.56
N ASN A 372 34.53 11.08 -4.14
CA ASN A 372 34.06 11.46 -2.81
C ASN A 372 32.74 12.24 -2.80
N SER A 373 32.25 12.71 -3.96
CA SER A 373 31.08 13.60 -4.06
C SER A 373 31.20 14.86 -3.21
N THR A 374 32.34 15.53 -3.32
CA THR A 374 32.67 16.75 -2.60
C THR A 374 32.95 17.90 -3.55
N CYS A 375 32.81 19.13 -3.05
CA CYS A 375 33.14 20.32 -3.81
C CYS A 375 34.63 20.68 -3.72
N PRO A 376 35.31 20.96 -4.85
CA PRO A 376 36.73 21.30 -4.83
C PRO A 376 37.09 22.54 -4.01
N SER A 377 36.14 23.45 -3.80
CA SER A 377 36.34 24.72 -3.09
C SER A 377 36.60 24.56 -1.60
N ASP A 378 35.95 23.59 -0.95
CA ASP A 378 36.02 23.37 0.50
C ASP A 378 36.24 21.90 0.90
N GLY A 379 36.28 20.99 -0.08
CA GLY A 379 36.45 19.55 0.13
C GLY A 379 35.24 18.86 0.76
N ARG A 380 34.07 19.51 0.79
CA ARG A 380 32.89 19.09 1.55
C ARG A 380 31.74 18.62 0.65
N SER A 381 30.89 17.74 1.16
CA SER A 381 29.78 17.12 0.43
C SER A 381 28.49 17.95 0.40
N GLN A 382 28.30 18.84 1.39
CA GLN A 382 27.05 19.56 1.63
C GLN A 382 26.57 20.43 0.47
N LYS A 383 27.48 20.88 -0.41
CA LYS A 383 27.14 21.68 -1.59
C LYS A 383 27.11 20.86 -2.87
N CYS A 384 27.39 19.56 -2.80
CA CYS A 384 27.35 18.66 -3.94
C CYS A 384 25.93 18.14 -4.13
N HIS A 385 25.20 18.72 -5.09
CA HIS A 385 23.82 18.34 -5.37
C HIS A 385 23.66 17.83 -6.81
N ALA A 386 22.92 16.73 -6.95
CA ALA A 386 22.51 16.20 -8.23
C ALA A 386 21.37 17.03 -8.82
N ARG A 387 21.44 17.29 -10.13
CA ARG A 387 20.49 18.16 -10.84
C ARG A 387 19.49 17.35 -11.66
N GLY A 388 18.21 17.52 -11.37
CA GLY A 388 17.12 17.01 -12.19
C GLY A 388 16.99 17.71 -13.55
N PRO A 389 16.19 17.16 -14.48
CA PRO A 389 16.05 17.69 -15.84
C PRO A 389 15.55 19.15 -15.88
N SER A 390 14.84 19.59 -14.84
CA SER A 390 14.32 20.95 -14.70
C SER A 390 14.94 21.68 -13.51
N PHE A 391 16.22 21.44 -13.17
CA PHE A 391 16.88 22.01 -11.98
C PHE A 391 16.86 23.55 -11.87
N ARG A 392 16.63 24.26 -12.99
CA ARG A 392 16.52 25.72 -12.99
C ARG A 392 15.14 26.22 -12.56
N ALA A 393 14.15 25.35 -12.51
CA ALA A 393 12.85 25.68 -11.96
C ALA A 393 12.99 25.85 -10.44
N ASN A 394 12.51 26.98 -9.92
CA ASN A 394 12.52 27.25 -8.49
C ASN A 394 11.26 26.66 -7.83
N ASP A 395 11.17 25.34 -7.81
CA ASP A 395 9.98 24.60 -7.36
C ASP A 395 10.32 23.34 -6.54
N SER A 396 11.49 23.33 -5.90
CA SER A 396 12.00 22.23 -5.06
C SER A 396 11.97 20.85 -5.74
N GLY A 397 12.16 20.82 -7.07
CA GLY A 397 12.20 19.59 -7.85
C GLY A 397 10.86 19.16 -8.45
N THR A 398 9.77 19.91 -8.23
CA THR A 398 8.43 19.57 -8.73
C THR A 398 8.39 19.36 -10.25
N SER A 399 9.03 20.23 -11.03
CA SER A 399 9.09 20.09 -12.49
C SER A 399 9.98 18.92 -12.92
N SER A 400 11.09 18.69 -12.21
CA SER A 400 11.97 17.54 -12.46
C SER A 400 11.23 16.22 -12.20
N CYS A 401 10.50 16.15 -11.09
CA CYS A 401 9.69 15.01 -10.68
C CYS A 401 8.64 14.64 -11.72
N PHE A 402 7.89 15.64 -12.20
CA PHE A 402 6.90 15.39 -13.25
C PHE A 402 7.53 14.86 -14.54
N GLU A 403 8.63 15.47 -14.98
CA GLU A 403 9.33 15.06 -16.21
C GLU A 403 9.92 13.64 -16.10
N VAL A 404 10.53 13.28 -14.96
CA VAL A 404 11.07 11.93 -14.75
C VAL A 404 9.92 10.89 -14.69
N GLY A 405 8.79 11.24 -14.07
CA GLY A 405 7.59 10.40 -14.10
C GLY A 405 7.05 10.18 -15.51
N ARG A 406 7.00 11.25 -16.33
CA ARG A 406 6.62 11.16 -17.74
C ARG A 406 7.56 10.26 -18.55
N ARG A 407 8.87 10.33 -18.30
CA ARG A 407 9.88 9.48 -18.95
C ARG A 407 9.72 7.99 -18.65
N GLN A 408 9.18 7.64 -17.48
CA GLN A 408 8.81 6.26 -17.15
C GLN A 408 7.46 5.86 -17.77
N PHE A 409 6.47 6.75 -17.67
CA PHE A 409 5.11 6.51 -18.17
C PHE A 409 5.07 6.28 -19.69
N ALA A 410 5.68 7.17 -20.48
CA ALA A 410 5.54 7.17 -21.94
C ALA A 410 5.95 5.83 -22.60
N PRO A 411 7.16 5.27 -22.36
CA PRO A 411 7.53 3.96 -22.90
C PRO A 411 6.71 2.81 -22.31
N ALA A 412 6.29 2.88 -21.03
CA ALA A 412 5.43 1.88 -20.43
C ALA A 412 4.03 1.84 -21.09
N LYS A 413 3.45 3.00 -21.40
CA LYS A 413 2.19 3.11 -22.15
C LYS A 413 2.33 2.58 -23.57
N ALA A 414 3.41 2.92 -24.26
CA ALA A 414 3.68 2.39 -25.60
C ALA A 414 3.79 0.85 -25.60
N LEU A 415 4.48 0.27 -24.61
CA LEU A 415 4.56 -1.18 -24.43
C LEU A 415 3.19 -1.80 -24.08
N TYR A 416 2.38 -1.14 -23.26
CA TYR A 416 1.01 -1.59 -22.99
C TYR A 416 0.16 -1.61 -24.26
N ASP A 417 0.21 -0.56 -25.09
CA ASP A 417 -0.52 -0.48 -26.35
C ASP A 417 -0.06 -1.56 -27.35
N GLU A 418 1.24 -1.84 -27.40
CA GLU A 418 1.79 -2.98 -28.12
C GLU A 418 1.22 -4.30 -27.60
N LEU A 419 1.24 -4.54 -26.28
CA LEU A 419 0.71 -5.76 -25.68
C LEU A 419 -0.82 -5.90 -25.78
N VAL A 420 -1.55 -4.82 -26.03
CA VAL A 420 -2.99 -4.88 -26.38
C VAL A 420 -3.18 -5.45 -27.78
N THR A 421 -2.30 -5.11 -28.73
CA THR A 421 -2.40 -5.56 -30.13
C THR A 421 -1.69 -6.88 -30.41
N SER A 422 -0.55 -7.11 -29.78
CA SER A 422 0.30 -8.31 -29.90
C SER A 422 0.68 -8.81 -28.50
N PRO A 423 -0.21 -9.55 -27.81
CA PRO A 423 0.06 -10.07 -26.49
C PRO A 423 1.28 -11.00 -26.45
N SER A 424 2.05 -10.91 -25.37
CA SER A 424 3.12 -11.86 -25.02
C SER A 424 2.71 -12.58 -23.74
N PRO A 425 1.95 -13.70 -23.83
CA PRO A 425 1.31 -14.29 -22.67
C PRO A 425 2.30 -14.92 -21.71
N VAL A 426 2.02 -14.79 -20.40
CA VAL A 426 2.65 -15.62 -19.37
C VAL A 426 2.16 -17.06 -19.57
N LYS A 427 3.08 -18.01 -19.45
CA LYS A 427 2.92 -19.43 -19.77
C LYS A 427 3.31 -20.28 -18.55
N GLY A 428 2.55 -21.33 -18.30
CA GLY A 428 2.55 -22.14 -17.09
C GLY A 428 1.43 -21.69 -16.16
N SER A 429 0.46 -22.56 -15.90
CA SER A 429 -0.72 -22.23 -15.08
C SER A 429 -0.45 -22.07 -13.58
N TRP A 430 0.78 -22.36 -13.13
CA TRP A 430 1.14 -22.45 -11.72
C TRP A 430 1.43 -21.08 -11.13
N VAL A 431 0.91 -20.86 -9.91
CA VAL A 431 1.28 -19.74 -9.04
C VAL A 431 1.92 -20.32 -7.79
N LYS A 432 3.11 -19.85 -7.42
CA LYS A 432 3.85 -20.34 -6.24
C LYS A 432 4.51 -19.19 -5.52
N SER A 433 4.75 -19.37 -4.24
CA SER A 433 5.51 -18.42 -3.43
C SER A 433 6.24 -19.13 -2.30
N PHE A 434 7.35 -18.55 -1.88
CA PHE A 434 7.95 -18.89 -0.60
C PHE A 434 8.32 -17.62 0.15
N HIS A 435 8.42 -17.77 1.47
CA HIS A 435 9.00 -16.79 2.38
C HIS A 435 9.74 -17.53 3.49
N THR A 436 10.76 -16.88 4.02
CA THR A 436 11.42 -17.26 5.26
C THR A 436 11.94 -16.00 5.94
N PHE A 437 11.92 -15.95 7.28
CA PHE A 437 12.74 -14.99 8.00
C PHE A 437 14.15 -15.55 8.15
N HIS A 438 15.15 -14.71 7.96
CA HIS A 438 16.54 -15.14 8.05
C HIS A 438 17.32 -14.22 8.97
N ASP A 439 18.03 -14.79 9.94
CA ASP A 439 18.95 -14.03 10.77
C ASP A 439 20.26 -13.81 10.01
N MET A 440 20.48 -12.57 9.58
CA MET A 440 21.67 -12.15 8.87
C MET A 440 22.85 -11.90 9.82
N ALA A 441 22.69 -11.96 11.14
CA ALA A 441 23.81 -11.85 12.06
C ALA A 441 24.61 -13.16 12.11
N ASN A 442 25.91 -13.10 11.82
CA ASN A 442 26.83 -14.24 11.91
C ASN A 442 26.44 -15.45 11.03
N PHE A 443 25.69 -15.23 9.93
CA PHE A 443 25.28 -16.32 9.03
C PHE A 443 26.47 -16.80 8.21
N THR A 444 26.80 -18.08 8.33
CA THR A 444 27.94 -18.72 7.64
C THR A 444 27.45 -19.61 6.51
N PHE A 445 28.03 -19.46 5.32
CA PHE A 445 27.61 -20.19 4.12
C PHE A 445 28.78 -20.40 3.13
N LEU A 446 28.56 -21.27 2.14
CA LEU A 446 29.53 -21.55 1.08
C LEU A 446 29.29 -20.62 -0.12
N LEU A 447 30.35 -19.99 -0.59
CA LEU A 447 30.39 -19.29 -1.86
C LEU A 447 30.50 -20.29 -3.02
N SER A 448 30.19 -19.84 -4.24
CA SER A 448 30.26 -20.67 -5.45
C SER A 448 31.67 -21.20 -5.76
N ASN A 449 32.71 -20.53 -5.27
CA ASN A 449 34.10 -20.96 -5.37
C ASN A 449 34.52 -22.01 -4.31
N GLY A 450 33.61 -22.41 -3.41
CA GLY A 450 33.85 -23.37 -2.33
C GLY A 450 34.43 -22.79 -1.04
N SER A 451 34.75 -21.49 -1.00
CA SER A 451 35.19 -20.82 0.25
C SER A 451 34.01 -20.56 1.19
N ILE A 452 34.28 -20.58 2.49
CA ILE A 452 33.30 -20.24 3.53
C ILE A 452 33.32 -18.72 3.72
N ALA A 453 32.14 -18.11 3.64
CA ALA A 453 31.91 -16.71 3.96
C ALA A 453 30.95 -16.58 5.15
N ALA A 454 30.98 -15.43 5.81
CA ALA A 454 30.04 -15.09 6.87
C ALA A 454 29.55 -13.64 6.76
N THR A 455 28.31 -13.39 7.17
CA THR A 455 27.78 -12.04 7.39
C THR A 455 28.03 -11.57 8.81
N CYS A 456 27.83 -10.27 9.03
CA CYS A 456 28.07 -9.60 10.31
C CYS A 456 26.76 -9.10 10.93
N PRO A 457 26.69 -8.95 12.26
CA PRO A 457 25.69 -8.09 12.89
C PRO A 457 25.68 -6.70 12.24
N ALA A 458 24.50 -6.10 12.09
CA ALA A 458 24.32 -4.85 11.36
C ALA A 458 25.24 -3.71 11.86
N ALA A 459 25.90 -3.01 10.95
CA ALA A 459 26.64 -1.79 11.26
C ALA A 459 26.66 -0.82 10.07
N LEU A 460 26.73 0.48 10.38
CA LEU A 460 26.80 1.57 9.39
C LEU A 460 28.19 2.22 9.43
N GLY A 461 28.72 2.48 8.25
CA GLY A 461 30.03 3.12 8.08
C GLY A 461 29.97 4.64 8.16
N TYR A 462 31.12 5.31 8.27
CA TYR A 462 31.19 6.78 8.29
C TYR A 462 30.54 7.45 7.07
N SER A 463 30.67 6.87 5.87
CA SER A 463 30.07 7.43 4.66
C SER A 463 28.53 7.32 4.61
N PHE A 464 27.88 6.59 5.53
CA PHE A 464 26.43 6.70 5.72
C PHE A 464 26.04 8.13 6.11
N ALA A 465 26.81 8.79 6.98
CA ALA A 465 26.51 10.15 7.41
C ALA A 465 26.83 11.21 6.34
N ALA A 466 27.52 10.85 5.25
CA ALA A 466 27.82 11.76 4.13
C ALA A 466 26.61 11.97 3.20
N GLY A 467 25.57 11.13 3.30
CA GLY A 467 24.47 11.13 2.34
C GLY A 467 24.94 10.87 0.90
N THR A 468 24.10 11.27 -0.06
CA THR A 468 24.41 11.15 -1.50
C THR A 468 24.34 12.51 -2.18
N SER A 469 24.65 12.60 -3.47
CA SER A 469 24.40 13.84 -4.22
C SER A 469 22.90 14.17 -4.34
N ASP A 470 21.99 13.20 -4.18
CA ASP A 470 20.53 13.49 -4.19
C ASP A 470 20.06 14.16 -2.90
N GLY A 471 20.80 13.96 -1.81
CA GLY A 471 20.53 14.46 -0.48
C GLY A 471 21.81 14.34 0.36
N PRO A 472 22.70 15.36 0.33
CA PRO A 472 23.95 15.29 1.05
C PRO A 472 23.71 15.34 2.55
N GLY A 473 24.51 14.59 3.28
CA GLY A 473 24.44 14.53 4.73
C GLY A 473 24.91 15.82 5.40
N ALA A 474 24.59 15.95 6.69
CA ALA A 474 25.08 17.07 7.49
C ALA A 474 26.54 16.84 7.92
N PHE A 475 27.26 17.91 8.29
CA PHE A 475 28.63 17.89 8.82
C PHE A 475 29.74 17.43 7.85
N ASP A 476 30.97 17.27 8.33
CA ASP A 476 32.20 17.08 7.57
C ASP A 476 32.41 15.66 7.00
N PHE A 477 31.34 14.88 6.84
CA PHE A 477 31.42 13.52 6.28
C PHE A 477 31.55 13.51 4.76
N THR A 478 32.37 12.59 4.25
CA THR A 478 32.59 12.38 2.80
C THR A 478 32.31 10.92 2.42
N GLN A 479 31.94 10.69 1.16
CA GLN A 479 31.83 9.32 0.64
C GLN A 479 33.22 8.75 0.34
N HIS A 480 33.35 7.41 0.34
CA HIS A 480 34.58 6.64 0.09
C HIS A 480 35.65 6.73 1.19
N ASN A 481 36.04 7.95 1.58
CA ASN A 481 37.15 8.17 2.49
C ASN A 481 36.74 8.51 3.92
N GLY A 482 35.44 8.64 4.25
CA GLY A 482 35.03 9.05 5.61
C GLY A 482 35.56 8.11 6.68
N ASP A 483 36.33 8.64 7.64
CA ASP A 483 36.89 7.87 8.75
C ASP A 483 37.13 8.77 9.99
N PRO A 484 37.52 8.20 11.14
CA PRO A 484 37.77 8.98 12.36
C PRO A 484 38.92 10.01 12.25
N SER A 485 39.82 9.88 11.27
CA SER A 485 41.00 10.73 11.05
C SER A 485 40.70 11.98 10.21
N ASN A 486 39.63 11.94 9.41
CA ASN A 486 39.22 13.05 8.54
C ASN A 486 37.81 13.59 8.83
N THR A 487 37.21 13.18 9.94
CA THR A 487 35.96 13.73 10.47
C THR A 487 36.16 14.31 11.87
N SER A 488 35.25 15.19 12.29
CA SER A 488 35.31 15.83 13.59
C SER A 488 35.44 14.80 14.73
N PRO A 489 36.39 14.99 15.67
CA PRO A 489 36.60 14.08 16.80
C PRO A 489 35.36 13.87 17.68
N VAL A 490 34.36 14.75 17.60
CA VAL A 490 33.07 14.63 18.31
C VAL A 490 32.35 13.33 17.92
N TRP A 491 32.44 12.89 16.66
CA TRP A 491 31.74 11.68 16.20
C TRP A 491 32.33 10.38 16.74
N GLN A 492 33.61 10.38 17.11
CA GLN A 492 34.23 9.27 17.84
C GLN A 492 33.66 9.15 19.27
N VAL A 493 33.32 10.29 19.89
CA VAL A 493 32.71 10.31 21.23
C VAL A 493 31.25 9.87 21.15
N VAL A 494 30.52 10.33 20.13
CA VAL A 494 29.10 9.98 19.91
C VAL A 494 28.92 8.50 19.57
N SER A 495 29.76 7.93 18.69
CA SER A 495 29.73 6.49 18.35
C SER A 495 30.03 5.60 19.56
N LYS A 496 31.08 5.93 20.33
CA LYS A 496 31.45 5.20 21.56
C LYS A 496 30.39 5.30 22.66
N PHE A 497 29.57 6.33 22.65
CA PHE A 497 28.48 6.50 23.61
C PHE A 497 27.31 5.54 23.37
N LEU A 498 27.16 5.01 22.15
CA LEU A 498 26.20 3.96 21.82
C LEU A 498 26.79 2.59 22.17
N LYS A 499 27.81 2.17 21.42
CA LYS A 499 28.54 0.92 21.60
C LYS A 499 29.85 1.03 20.82
N ASP A 500 30.97 0.80 21.50
CA ASP A 500 32.26 0.71 20.82
C ASP A 500 32.33 -0.63 20.05
N PRO A 501 32.63 -0.64 18.74
CA PRO A 501 32.70 -1.88 17.98
C PRO A 501 33.75 -2.83 18.59
N SER A 502 33.48 -4.14 18.60
CA SER A 502 34.49 -5.12 19.01
C SER A 502 35.53 -5.36 17.90
N ASP A 503 36.64 -6.02 18.24
CA ASP A 503 37.66 -6.39 17.24
C ASP A 503 37.11 -7.42 16.24
N GLU A 504 36.23 -8.32 16.68
CA GLU A 504 35.52 -9.28 15.84
C GLU A 504 34.58 -8.57 14.86
N GLN A 505 33.83 -7.57 15.35
CA GLN A 505 32.90 -6.79 14.52
C GLN A 505 33.66 -5.96 13.47
N ARG A 506 34.79 -5.33 13.85
CA ARG A 506 35.69 -4.65 12.91
C ARG A 506 36.24 -5.62 11.86
N ALA A 507 36.72 -6.79 12.28
CA ALA A 507 37.27 -7.80 11.37
C ALA A 507 36.21 -8.33 10.40
N CYS A 508 34.99 -8.57 10.87
CA CYS A 508 33.88 -9.04 10.05
C CYS A 508 33.44 -7.99 9.01
N GLN A 509 33.22 -6.75 9.45
CA GLN A 509 32.81 -5.65 8.57
C GLN A 509 33.92 -5.23 7.58
N GLY A 510 35.17 -5.63 7.84
CA GLY A 510 36.27 -5.56 6.88
C GLY A 510 36.66 -4.12 6.54
N SER A 511 36.46 -3.71 5.28
CA SER A 511 36.83 -2.38 4.78
C SER A 511 35.98 -1.23 5.31
N LYS A 512 34.87 -1.51 6.01
CA LYS A 512 33.97 -0.48 6.55
C LYS A 512 34.52 0.14 7.84
N PRO A 513 34.85 1.44 7.85
CA PRO A 513 35.07 2.16 9.09
C PRO A 513 33.72 2.35 9.78
N ILE A 514 33.47 1.60 10.86
CA ILE A 514 32.17 1.60 11.55
C ILE A 514 31.95 2.94 12.28
N LEU A 515 30.84 3.61 11.97
CA LEU A 515 30.33 4.78 12.68
C LEU A 515 29.29 4.38 13.73
N LEU A 516 28.33 3.52 13.35
CA LEU A 516 27.27 3.04 14.23
C LEU A 516 27.26 1.51 14.26
N ASP A 517 27.61 0.93 15.40
CA ASP A 517 27.53 -0.51 15.65
C ASP A 517 26.20 -0.85 16.33
N VAL A 518 25.18 -1.15 15.52
CA VAL A 518 23.76 -1.12 15.93
C VAL A 518 23.11 -2.50 15.96
N GLY A 519 23.67 -3.50 15.29
CA GLY A 519 23.09 -4.84 15.18
C GLY A 519 23.03 -5.60 16.49
N GLU A 520 23.84 -5.23 17.49
CA GLU A 520 23.83 -5.85 18.82
C GLU A 520 23.20 -4.93 19.88
N VAL A 521 22.62 -3.79 19.47
CA VAL A 521 22.00 -2.81 20.38
C VAL A 521 20.48 -3.07 20.46
N GLN A 522 20.03 -3.48 21.64
CA GLN A 522 18.62 -3.86 21.90
C GLN A 522 17.87 -2.86 22.80
N GLN A 523 18.50 -1.76 23.21
CA GLN A 523 17.90 -0.77 24.12
C GLN A 523 17.76 0.60 23.41
N PRO A 524 16.62 1.30 23.56
CA PRO A 524 15.38 0.88 24.24
C PRO A 524 14.63 -0.27 23.54
N TYR A 525 14.91 -0.50 22.27
CA TYR A 525 14.57 -1.68 21.46
C TYR A 525 15.55 -1.76 20.29
N ALA A 526 15.45 -2.76 19.43
CA ALA A 526 16.36 -2.96 18.31
C ALA A 526 16.46 -1.72 17.40
N TRP A 527 17.69 -1.32 17.08
CA TRP A 527 17.97 -0.15 16.24
C TRP A 527 17.84 -0.43 14.75
N THR A 528 18.14 -1.67 14.35
CA THR A 528 18.12 -2.17 12.96
C THR A 528 17.69 -3.64 12.95
N PRO A 529 17.15 -4.16 11.83
CA PRO A 529 16.86 -5.59 11.69
C PRO A 529 18.14 -6.42 11.55
N ASN A 530 18.24 -7.54 12.27
CA ASN A 530 19.10 -8.67 11.88
C ASN A 530 18.27 -9.80 11.25
N ILE A 531 17.05 -10.01 11.74
CA ILE A 531 16.09 -10.95 11.16
C ILE A 531 15.36 -10.23 10.02
N VAL A 532 15.51 -10.74 8.80
CA VAL A 532 15.03 -10.11 7.56
C VAL A 532 14.12 -11.04 6.76
N ASP A 533 13.29 -10.49 5.90
CA ASP A 533 12.46 -11.26 4.97
C ASP A 533 13.26 -11.71 3.73
N VAL A 534 13.17 -12.98 3.37
CA VAL A 534 13.57 -13.50 2.05
C VAL A 534 12.35 -14.13 1.39
N GLN A 535 11.89 -13.55 0.28
CA GLN A 535 10.64 -13.92 -0.37
C GLN A 535 10.76 -13.87 -1.89
N VAL A 536 10.17 -14.86 -2.56
CA VAL A 536 10.09 -14.90 -4.03
C VAL A 536 8.73 -15.42 -4.45
N PHE A 537 8.16 -14.81 -5.48
CA PHE A 537 6.91 -15.24 -6.12
C PHE A 537 7.18 -15.79 -7.52
N ARG A 538 6.33 -16.71 -7.96
CA ARG A 538 6.32 -17.26 -9.32
C ARG A 538 4.91 -17.28 -9.87
N VAL A 539 4.76 -16.85 -11.12
CA VAL A 539 3.57 -17.12 -11.95
C VAL A 539 4.04 -17.53 -13.34
N GLY A 540 3.77 -18.79 -13.71
CA GLY A 540 4.28 -19.35 -14.96
C GLY A 540 5.81 -19.25 -15.07
N GLN A 541 6.29 -18.53 -16.09
CA GLN A 541 7.72 -18.23 -16.28
C GLN A 541 8.21 -16.95 -15.59
N LEU A 542 7.33 -16.11 -15.03
CA LEU A 542 7.71 -14.91 -14.31
C LEU A 542 8.10 -15.25 -12.86
N ILE A 543 9.25 -14.75 -12.40
CA ILE A 543 9.76 -14.88 -11.05
C ILE A 543 10.04 -13.48 -10.49
N ILE A 544 9.52 -13.18 -9.32
CA ILE A 544 9.61 -11.87 -8.66
C ILE A 544 10.41 -12.04 -7.36
N ILE A 545 11.63 -11.53 -7.34
CA ILE A 545 12.45 -11.43 -6.12
C ILE A 545 11.96 -10.24 -5.31
N VAL A 546 11.58 -10.45 -4.05
CA VAL A 546 11.13 -9.38 -3.14
C VAL A 546 12.31 -9.00 -2.23
N SER A 547 12.99 -7.91 -2.57
CA SER A 547 14.21 -7.46 -1.91
C SER A 547 13.92 -6.60 -0.67
N PRO A 548 14.43 -6.96 0.52
CA PRO A 548 14.27 -6.14 1.73
C PRO A 548 15.11 -4.85 1.74
N GLY A 549 16.20 -4.84 0.97
CA GLY A 549 17.07 -3.68 0.84
C GLY A 549 17.06 -3.08 -0.56
N GLU A 550 17.75 -1.95 -0.67
CA GLU A 550 18.09 -1.24 -1.90
C GLU A 550 19.30 -1.90 -2.56
N ALA A 551 19.05 -2.90 -3.41
CA ALA A 551 20.10 -3.52 -4.21
C ALA A 551 20.65 -2.52 -5.23
N THR A 552 21.97 -2.38 -5.33
CA THR A 552 22.63 -1.66 -6.43
C THR A 552 22.39 -2.37 -7.75
N THR A 553 22.64 -1.66 -8.85
CA THR A 553 22.48 -2.16 -10.23
C THR A 553 23.19 -3.51 -10.41
N MET A 554 24.47 -3.63 -10.04
CA MET A 554 25.19 -4.89 -10.24
C MET A 554 24.78 -5.97 -9.23
N ALA A 555 24.46 -5.59 -7.99
CA ALA A 555 23.94 -6.53 -7.01
C ALA A 555 22.62 -7.17 -7.49
N GLY A 556 21.70 -6.35 -8.00
CA GLY A 556 20.44 -6.80 -8.56
C GLY A 556 20.62 -7.68 -9.80
N ARG A 557 21.53 -7.33 -10.71
CA ARG A 557 21.87 -8.17 -11.87
C ARG A 557 22.37 -9.55 -11.46
N ARG A 558 23.32 -9.63 -10.53
CA ARG A 558 23.86 -10.91 -10.02
C ARG A 558 22.77 -11.75 -9.34
N TRP A 559 21.89 -11.12 -8.55
CA TRP A 559 20.79 -11.84 -7.90
C TRP A 559 19.76 -12.36 -8.90
N LYS A 560 19.31 -11.51 -9.85
CA LYS A 560 18.41 -11.92 -10.94
C LYS A 560 19.01 -13.05 -11.77
N GLU A 561 20.29 -12.98 -12.10
CA GLU A 561 20.97 -14.00 -12.90
C GLU A 561 21.14 -15.34 -12.16
N ALA A 562 21.51 -15.31 -10.87
CA ALA A 562 21.61 -16.52 -10.06
C ALA A 562 20.25 -17.25 -9.98
N VAL A 563 19.16 -16.50 -9.74
CA VAL A 563 17.80 -17.07 -9.71
C VAL A 563 17.39 -17.56 -11.10
N ARG A 564 17.72 -16.85 -12.18
CA ARG A 564 17.44 -17.29 -13.57
C ARG A 564 18.15 -18.60 -13.91
N ALA A 565 19.43 -18.71 -13.56
CA ALA A 565 20.22 -19.90 -13.83
C ALA A 565 19.65 -21.12 -13.10
N GLU A 566 19.44 -21.02 -11.79
CA GLU A 566 18.91 -22.10 -10.97
C GLU A 566 17.47 -22.49 -11.38
N SER A 567 16.60 -21.50 -11.63
CA SER A 567 15.22 -21.77 -12.09
C SER A 567 15.17 -22.44 -13.46
N THR A 568 16.11 -22.13 -14.36
CA THR A 568 16.22 -22.80 -15.67
C THR A 568 16.58 -24.28 -15.50
N GLU A 569 17.36 -24.64 -14.49
CA GLU A 569 17.67 -26.04 -14.19
C GLU A 569 16.52 -26.75 -13.47
N LEU A 570 15.96 -26.12 -12.43
CA LEU A 570 14.92 -26.71 -11.58
C LEU A 570 13.61 -26.95 -12.35
N PHE A 571 13.19 -26.02 -13.21
CA PHE A 571 11.86 -26.05 -13.83
C PHE A 571 11.82 -26.70 -15.22
N GLN A 572 12.90 -27.37 -15.64
CA GLN A 572 12.88 -28.20 -16.84
C GLN A 572 11.95 -29.41 -16.65
N ASP A 573 11.07 -29.65 -17.62
CA ASP A 573 10.21 -30.84 -17.62
C ASP A 573 11.04 -32.10 -17.90
N LYS A 574 11.31 -32.87 -16.84
CA LYS A 574 12.11 -34.10 -16.89
C LYS A 574 11.39 -35.26 -17.62
N ASN A 575 10.11 -35.11 -18.00
CA ASN A 575 9.30 -36.16 -18.61
C ASN A 575 9.12 -36.03 -20.13
N ILE A 576 9.75 -35.05 -20.80
CA ILE A 576 9.70 -34.94 -22.26
C ILE A 576 10.71 -35.91 -22.89
N HIS A 577 10.21 -36.99 -23.51
CA HIS A 577 11.02 -37.90 -24.31
C HIS A 577 11.50 -37.21 -25.60
N PRO A 578 12.78 -37.34 -25.99
CA PRO A 578 13.35 -36.66 -27.16
C PRO A 578 12.85 -37.15 -28.54
N SER A 579 11.81 -38.01 -28.59
CA SER A 579 11.35 -38.68 -29.80
C SER A 579 10.10 -38.06 -30.48
N GLU A 580 9.55 -36.97 -29.96
CA GLU A 580 8.40 -36.26 -30.57
C GLU A 580 8.82 -34.86 -31.05
N PRO A 581 8.87 -34.58 -32.37
CA PRO A 581 9.29 -33.27 -32.91
C PRO A 581 8.23 -32.16 -32.80
N SER A 582 7.21 -32.31 -31.95
CA SER A 582 6.14 -31.33 -31.83
C SER A 582 5.98 -30.83 -30.39
N GLN A 583 6.21 -29.51 -30.25
CA GLN A 583 5.60 -28.57 -29.31
C GLN A 583 6.40 -28.14 -28.06
N GLN A 584 6.90 -26.90 -28.17
CA GLN A 584 7.22 -25.92 -27.13
C GLN A 584 8.33 -26.28 -26.14
N SER A 585 9.54 -25.83 -26.49
CA SER A 585 10.56 -25.45 -25.51
C SER A 585 9.92 -24.64 -24.38
N GLN A 586 10.12 -25.09 -23.13
CA GLN A 586 9.69 -24.34 -21.95
C GLN A 586 10.19 -22.89 -22.06
N PRO A 587 9.32 -21.89 -21.81
CA PRO A 587 9.69 -20.48 -21.90
C PRO A 587 10.78 -20.16 -20.87
N SER A 588 11.80 -19.40 -21.29
CA SER A 588 12.86 -18.97 -20.39
C SER A 588 12.31 -18.14 -19.21
N PRO A 589 12.86 -18.30 -17.99
CA PRO A 589 12.43 -17.52 -16.84
C PRO A 589 12.62 -16.01 -17.05
N VAL A 590 11.56 -15.24 -16.77
CA VAL A 590 11.60 -13.79 -16.69
C VAL A 590 11.76 -13.44 -15.20
N VAL A 591 12.95 -12.96 -14.81
CA VAL A 591 13.26 -12.65 -13.41
C VAL A 591 13.29 -11.14 -13.22
N VAL A 592 12.43 -10.64 -12.35
CA VAL A 592 12.40 -9.25 -11.90
C VAL A 592 12.75 -9.19 -10.41
N LEU A 593 13.22 -8.02 -9.97
CA LEU A 593 13.47 -7.73 -8.57
C LEU A 593 12.64 -6.51 -8.19
N GLY A 594 12.00 -6.54 -7.02
CA GLY A 594 11.23 -5.43 -6.48
C GLY A 594 11.56 -5.20 -5.02
N GLY A 595 11.85 -3.96 -4.64
CA GLY A 595 12.20 -3.56 -3.29
C GLY A 595 12.61 -2.08 -3.22
N PRO A 596 12.73 -1.48 -2.04
CA PRO A 596 12.76 -2.14 -0.73
C PRO A 596 11.38 -2.60 -0.24
N ALA A 597 11.33 -3.79 0.35
CA ALA A 597 10.09 -4.48 0.66
C ALA A 597 10.12 -5.21 2.01
N ASN A 598 8.96 -5.35 2.65
CA ASN A 598 8.74 -6.14 3.88
C ASN A 598 9.54 -5.72 5.12
N SER A 599 10.87 -5.80 5.12
CA SER A 599 11.74 -5.31 6.19
C SER A 599 12.76 -4.36 5.55
N TYR A 600 12.86 -3.11 6.00
CA TYR A 600 13.80 -2.17 5.43
C TYR A 600 15.22 -2.40 5.97
N THR A 601 16.13 -2.87 5.13
CA THR A 601 17.51 -3.24 5.53
C THR A 601 18.59 -2.36 4.90
N HIS A 602 18.26 -1.09 4.60
CA HIS A 602 19.17 -0.16 3.91
C HIS A 602 19.65 -0.73 2.56
N TYR A 603 20.95 -0.80 2.30
CA TYR A 603 21.52 -1.09 0.97
C TYR A 603 22.06 -2.51 0.84
N ILE A 604 22.14 -2.99 -0.40
CA ILE A 604 22.78 -4.26 -0.76
C ILE A 604 23.72 -3.99 -1.93
N THR A 605 25.03 -3.97 -1.68
CA THR A 605 26.06 -3.80 -2.72
C THR A 605 26.72 -5.11 -3.09
N THR A 606 27.46 -5.13 -4.21
CA THR A 606 28.45 -6.20 -4.45
C THR A 606 29.61 -6.08 -3.46
N GLU A 607 30.42 -7.15 -3.31
CA GLU A 607 31.66 -7.09 -2.52
C GLU A 607 32.64 -6.03 -3.05
N GLN A 608 32.68 -5.87 -4.39
CA GLN A 608 33.54 -4.89 -5.06
C GLN A 608 33.10 -3.46 -4.74
N GLU A 609 31.81 -3.16 -4.89
CA GLU A 609 31.23 -1.86 -4.53
C GLU A 609 31.36 -1.59 -3.02
N TYR A 610 31.14 -2.61 -2.18
CA TYR A 610 31.29 -2.53 -0.73
C TYR A 610 32.71 -2.08 -0.34
N SER A 611 33.73 -2.63 -1.01
CA SER A 611 35.13 -2.29 -0.73
C SER A 611 35.47 -0.81 -0.94
N ILE A 612 34.67 -0.11 -1.76
CA ILE A 612 34.84 1.32 -2.02
C ILE A 612 34.23 2.19 -0.90
N GLN A 613 33.26 1.71 -0.13
CA GLN A 613 32.68 2.48 0.99
C GLN A 613 32.15 3.87 0.59
N ARG A 614 31.53 4.00 -0.58
CA ARG A 614 30.57 5.09 -0.84
C ARG A 614 29.30 4.89 0.01
N TYR A 615 28.32 5.80 -0.10
CA TYR A 615 27.13 5.77 0.75
C TYR A 615 26.45 4.39 0.80
N GLU A 616 26.26 3.74 -0.35
CA GLU A 616 25.60 2.43 -0.45
C GLU A 616 26.43 1.32 0.23
N GLY A 617 27.76 1.33 0.06
CA GLY A 617 28.68 0.36 0.68
C GLY A 617 28.77 0.53 2.20
N ALA A 618 28.79 1.77 2.68
CA ALA A 618 28.74 2.09 4.11
C ALA A 618 27.39 1.74 4.74
N SER A 619 26.32 1.74 3.94
CA SER A 619 24.95 1.42 4.36
C SER A 619 24.53 -0.03 4.14
N THR A 620 25.45 -0.88 3.66
CA THR A 620 25.23 -2.33 3.53
C THR A 620 25.44 -3.00 4.87
N LEU A 621 24.36 -3.25 5.61
CA LEU A 621 24.39 -3.53 7.06
C LEU A 621 25.27 -4.73 7.46
N TYR A 622 25.16 -5.85 6.75
CA TYR A 622 25.66 -7.16 7.20
C TYR A 622 27.07 -7.51 6.68
N GLY A 623 27.84 -6.50 6.29
CA GLY A 623 29.22 -6.66 5.83
C GLY A 623 29.36 -6.98 4.33
N PRO A 624 30.58 -7.30 3.86
CA PRO A 624 30.89 -7.44 2.43
C PRO A 624 30.08 -8.54 1.74
N HIS A 625 29.76 -9.62 2.44
CA HIS A 625 29.08 -10.79 1.89
C HIS A 625 27.55 -10.71 1.91
N THR A 626 26.98 -9.52 2.17
CA THR A 626 25.52 -9.32 2.28
C THR A 626 24.76 -9.81 1.04
N LEU A 627 25.19 -9.43 -0.17
CA LEU A 627 24.57 -9.89 -1.41
C LEU A 627 24.66 -11.42 -1.56
N ALA A 628 25.83 -11.99 -1.29
CA ALA A 628 26.05 -13.42 -1.44
C ALA A 628 25.16 -14.23 -0.48
N ALA A 629 24.94 -13.73 0.74
CA ALA A 629 24.01 -14.32 1.70
C ALA A 629 22.57 -14.30 1.18
N TYR A 630 22.08 -13.16 0.70
CA TYR A 630 20.75 -13.06 0.11
C TYR A 630 20.54 -14.01 -1.06
N VAL A 631 21.52 -14.11 -1.97
CA VAL A 631 21.49 -15.08 -3.07
C VAL A 631 21.45 -16.51 -2.54
N ASN A 632 22.33 -16.86 -1.59
CA ASN A 632 22.40 -18.20 -1.02
C ASN A 632 21.07 -18.64 -0.37
N VAL A 633 20.47 -17.79 0.47
CA VAL A 633 19.18 -18.07 1.10
C VAL A 633 18.08 -18.17 0.04
N THR A 634 18.07 -17.28 -0.95
CA THR A 634 17.08 -17.33 -2.05
C THR A 634 17.14 -18.66 -2.80
N LEU A 635 18.33 -19.10 -3.19
CA LEU A 635 18.51 -20.35 -3.94
C LEU A 635 18.18 -21.58 -3.08
N THR A 636 18.46 -21.54 -1.78
CA THR A 636 18.13 -22.63 -0.84
C THR A 636 16.63 -22.93 -0.82
N TYR A 637 15.78 -21.91 -0.91
CA TYR A 637 14.32 -22.07 -0.89
C TYR A 637 13.66 -22.04 -2.28
N LEU A 638 14.42 -21.82 -3.35
CA LEU A 638 13.90 -21.77 -4.72
C LEU A 638 13.14 -23.05 -5.15
N PRO A 639 13.49 -24.28 -4.70
CA PRO A 639 12.71 -25.48 -5.02
C PRO A 639 11.24 -25.45 -4.57
N PHE A 640 10.87 -24.61 -3.60
CA PHE A 640 9.45 -24.43 -3.21
C PHE A 640 8.61 -23.72 -4.29
N LEU A 641 9.25 -23.13 -5.30
CA LEU A 641 8.56 -22.57 -6.46
C LEU A 641 8.34 -23.58 -7.58
N ASP A 642 8.78 -24.84 -7.43
CA ASP A 642 8.51 -25.88 -8.41
C ASP A 642 7.00 -26.15 -8.57
N ALA A 643 6.58 -26.51 -9.78
CA ALA A 643 5.17 -26.79 -10.07
C ALA A 643 4.61 -27.94 -9.21
N GLY A 644 5.45 -28.93 -8.88
CA GLY A 644 5.10 -30.08 -8.04
C GLY A 644 5.20 -29.82 -6.52
N ALA A 645 5.67 -28.64 -6.08
CA ALA A 645 5.81 -28.32 -4.67
C ALA A 645 4.45 -28.24 -3.96
N ARG A 646 4.36 -28.91 -2.81
CA ARG A 646 3.13 -29.04 -2.01
C ARG A 646 3.18 -28.14 -0.78
N GLY A 647 3.03 -26.83 -1.00
CA GLY A 647 2.92 -25.82 0.05
C GLY A 647 4.20 -25.00 0.31
N PRO A 648 4.09 -23.94 1.13
CA PRO A 648 5.23 -23.08 1.46
C PRO A 648 6.25 -23.79 2.35
N PRO A 649 7.44 -23.19 2.58
CA PRO A 649 8.39 -23.67 3.58
C PRO A 649 7.72 -23.84 4.95
N PRO A 650 8.22 -24.77 5.80
CA PRO A 650 7.70 -24.96 7.15
C PRO A 650 7.72 -23.65 7.97
N PRO A 651 6.70 -23.41 8.82
CA PRO A 651 6.69 -22.25 9.71
C PRO A 651 7.92 -22.25 10.61
N GLN A 652 8.45 -21.05 10.86
CA GLN A 652 9.57 -20.86 11.76
C GLN A 652 9.11 -20.73 13.22
N PRO A 653 9.95 -21.09 14.19
CA PRO A 653 9.63 -20.94 15.60
C PRO A 653 9.51 -19.45 15.97
N ALA A 654 8.77 -19.15 17.05
CA ALA A 654 8.42 -17.77 17.42
C ALA A 654 9.64 -16.88 17.72
N ASP A 655 10.74 -17.45 18.19
CA ASP A 655 12.01 -16.77 18.46
C ASP A 655 12.80 -16.42 17.18
N ALA A 656 12.42 -16.98 16.03
CA ALA A 656 12.98 -16.65 14.73
C ALA A 656 12.21 -15.52 14.00
N LEU A 657 11.15 -14.98 14.61
CA LEU A 657 10.36 -13.88 14.04
C LEU A 657 11.01 -12.52 14.38
N PRO A 658 11.00 -11.54 13.46
CA PRO A 658 11.46 -10.21 13.78
C PRO A 658 10.54 -9.57 14.84
N PRO A 659 11.08 -8.75 15.75
CA PRO A 659 10.30 -8.12 16.80
C PRO A 659 9.31 -7.11 16.21
N ASP A 660 8.10 -7.06 16.77
CA ASP A 660 7.15 -5.98 16.54
C ASP A 660 7.33 -4.90 17.62
N ASN A 661 7.81 -3.72 17.22
CA ASN A 661 8.06 -2.60 18.11
C ASN A 661 6.92 -1.57 18.10
N THR A 662 5.84 -1.79 17.36
CA THR A 662 4.76 -0.80 17.16
C THR A 662 4.22 -0.29 18.51
N ASN A 663 3.98 -1.18 19.48
CA ASN A 663 3.41 -0.83 20.78
C ASN A 663 4.42 -0.28 21.82
N ARG A 664 5.72 -0.39 21.56
CA ARG A 664 6.78 0.10 22.46
C ARG A 664 7.62 1.21 21.87
N SER A 665 7.33 1.62 20.63
CA SER A 665 8.07 2.67 19.94
C SER A 665 7.90 4.00 20.68
N LEU A 666 8.97 4.78 20.69
CA LEU A 666 8.97 6.08 21.36
C LEU A 666 8.39 7.11 20.39
N SER A 667 7.65 8.09 20.91
CA SER A 667 7.15 9.20 20.11
C SER A 667 7.31 10.52 20.85
N PHE A 668 8.03 11.44 20.22
CA PHE A 668 8.20 12.84 20.61
C PHE A 668 7.56 13.78 19.56
N ILE A 669 6.72 13.23 18.69
CA ILE A 669 5.94 13.96 17.71
C ILE A 669 4.76 14.59 18.46
N THR A 670 4.79 15.90 18.65
CA THR A 670 3.70 16.61 19.32
C THR A 670 2.42 16.47 18.50
N GLY A 671 1.32 16.07 19.14
CA GLY A 671 -0.01 16.07 18.53
C GLY A 671 -0.54 17.48 18.26
N VAL A 672 -1.73 17.59 17.67
CA VAL A 672 -2.42 18.88 17.54
C VAL A 672 -2.94 19.31 18.90
N VAL A 673 -2.40 20.39 19.47
CA VAL A 673 -2.82 20.88 20.80
C VAL A 673 -4.15 21.62 20.73
N ARG A 674 -4.29 22.54 19.76
CA ARG A 674 -5.46 23.38 19.54
C ARG A 674 -5.38 23.96 18.13
N ASP A 675 -6.55 24.31 17.57
CA ASP A 675 -6.66 25.26 16.46
C ASP A 675 -7.53 26.45 16.87
N GLY A 676 -7.12 27.64 16.44
CA GLY A 676 -7.79 28.90 16.69
C GLY A 676 -8.04 29.67 15.39
N THR A 677 -8.99 30.60 15.44
CA THR A 677 -9.24 31.56 14.35
C THR A 677 -8.85 32.97 14.77
N PRO A 678 -8.49 33.85 13.82
CA PRO A 678 -8.40 35.28 14.09
C PRO A 678 -9.72 35.81 14.70
N LEU A 679 -9.63 36.86 15.53
CA LEU A 679 -10.80 37.38 16.24
C LEU A 679 -11.92 37.79 15.28
N GLY A 680 -13.14 37.29 15.53
CA GLY A 680 -14.32 37.58 14.71
C GLY A 680 -14.36 36.85 13.36
N LYS A 681 -13.49 35.85 13.16
CA LYS A 681 -13.41 35.03 11.94
C LYS A 681 -13.74 33.57 12.20
N SER A 682 -14.13 32.84 11.16
CA SER A 682 -14.48 31.42 11.23
C SER A 682 -13.55 30.55 10.37
N PHE A 683 -13.42 29.27 10.72
CA PHE A 683 -12.76 28.29 9.85
C PHE A 683 -13.49 28.18 8.50
N GLY A 684 -12.73 28.04 7.42
CA GLY A 684 -13.25 28.01 6.05
C GLY A 684 -13.59 29.38 5.46
N GLU A 685 -13.48 30.48 6.23
CA GLU A 685 -13.67 31.82 5.68
C GLU A 685 -12.56 32.18 4.70
N VAL A 686 -12.94 32.71 3.53
CA VAL A 686 -12.02 33.16 2.48
C VAL A 686 -11.29 34.41 2.96
N LYS A 687 -9.97 34.31 3.09
CA LYS A 687 -9.07 35.43 3.38
C LYS A 687 -8.63 36.14 2.08
N GLN A 688 -8.41 35.37 1.02
CA GLN A 688 -8.10 35.86 -0.31
C GLN A 688 -8.88 35.07 -1.35
N ASP A 689 -9.77 35.74 -2.08
CA ASP A 689 -10.59 35.16 -3.12
C ASP A 689 -9.86 35.13 -4.48
N VAL A 690 -10.35 34.30 -5.40
CA VAL A 690 -9.86 34.18 -6.77
C VAL A 690 -10.24 35.41 -7.60
N ARG A 691 -9.51 35.66 -8.69
CA ARG A 691 -9.88 36.67 -9.68
C ARG A 691 -11.06 36.18 -10.52
N ARG A 692 -11.81 37.13 -11.09
CA ARG A 692 -12.95 36.81 -11.95
C ARG A 692 -12.58 36.11 -13.26
N PHE A 693 -11.37 36.38 -13.78
CA PHE A 693 -10.90 35.82 -15.05
C PHE A 693 -9.42 35.45 -14.96
N TYR A 694 -9.08 34.32 -15.56
CA TYR A 694 -7.72 33.83 -15.72
C TYR A 694 -7.50 33.42 -17.18
N ARG A 695 -6.24 33.43 -17.62
CA ARG A 695 -5.82 32.76 -18.84
C ARG A 695 -5.24 31.40 -18.48
N ILE A 696 -5.38 30.42 -19.38
CA ILE A 696 -4.65 29.16 -19.27
C ILE A 696 -3.15 29.48 -19.15
N GLY A 697 -2.48 28.77 -18.25
CA GLY A 697 -1.11 29.04 -17.80
C GLY A 697 -0.98 30.06 -16.68
N ASN A 698 -2.08 30.52 -16.07
CA ASN A 698 -2.03 31.27 -14.81
C ASN A 698 -2.27 30.35 -13.62
N HIS A 699 -1.67 30.69 -12.48
CA HIS A 699 -1.97 30.03 -11.21
C HIS A 699 -3.22 30.68 -10.59
N VAL A 700 -4.23 29.85 -10.27
CA VAL A 700 -5.44 30.26 -9.57
C VAL A 700 -5.23 29.98 -8.09
N THR A 701 -5.12 31.03 -7.28
CA THR A 701 -4.84 30.90 -5.84
C THR A 701 -5.97 31.47 -4.99
N ALA A 702 -6.39 30.71 -3.98
CA ALA A 702 -7.32 31.13 -2.94
C ALA A 702 -6.76 30.80 -1.55
N VAL A 703 -6.97 31.67 -0.58
CA VAL A 703 -6.49 31.49 0.81
C VAL A 703 -7.66 31.51 1.78
N PHE A 704 -7.67 30.55 2.69
CA PHE A 704 -8.72 30.31 3.67
C PHE A 704 -8.14 30.31 5.08
N ILE A 705 -8.96 30.67 6.06
CA ILE A 705 -8.66 30.40 7.47
C ILE A 705 -8.83 28.90 7.69
N GLY A 706 -7.74 28.20 8.02
CA GLY A 706 -7.69 26.75 8.11
C GLY A 706 -7.33 26.27 9.50
N ALA A 707 -7.65 25.00 9.79
CA ALA A 707 -7.16 24.27 10.95
C ALA A 707 -6.03 23.32 10.53
N ASN A 708 -5.34 22.71 11.49
CA ASN A 708 -4.31 21.73 11.23
C ASN A 708 -4.86 20.48 10.49
N PRO A 709 -4.33 20.10 9.31
CA PRO A 709 -4.72 18.89 8.57
C PRO A 709 -4.58 17.59 9.36
N ARG A 710 -3.72 17.53 10.39
CA ARG A 710 -3.55 16.36 11.25
C ARG A 710 -4.79 16.01 12.08
N ASN A 711 -5.75 16.93 12.22
CA ASN A 711 -7.03 16.60 12.85
C ASN A 711 -7.83 15.57 12.06
N ASN A 712 -7.69 15.54 10.73
CA ASN A 712 -8.36 14.57 9.87
C ASN A 712 -7.60 14.42 8.55
N LEU A 713 -7.06 13.23 8.30
CA LEU A 713 -6.28 12.89 7.10
C LEU A 713 -7.10 12.93 5.80
N ARG A 714 -8.43 12.91 5.93
CA ARG A 714 -9.41 12.83 4.83
C ARG A 714 -9.11 11.68 3.87
N LEU A 715 -8.76 10.52 4.42
CA LEU A 715 -8.54 9.30 3.64
C LEU A 715 -9.76 8.99 2.77
N GLU A 716 -9.52 8.62 1.52
CA GLU A 716 -10.56 8.40 0.49
C GLU A 716 -11.42 9.64 0.17
N GLY A 717 -11.03 10.81 0.67
CA GLY A 717 -11.66 12.10 0.41
C GLY A 717 -10.67 13.10 -0.20
N THR A 718 -10.97 14.38 -0.05
CA THR A 718 -10.09 15.47 -0.51
C THR A 718 -10.07 16.63 0.47
N TYR A 719 -8.93 17.33 0.59
CA TYR A 719 -8.81 18.62 1.29
C TYR A 719 -9.34 19.79 0.46
N ALA A 720 -9.21 19.73 -0.86
CA ALA A 720 -9.57 20.82 -1.76
C ALA A 720 -10.03 20.32 -3.13
N ALA A 721 -10.96 21.04 -3.74
CA ALA A 721 -11.44 20.77 -5.08
C ALA A 721 -11.61 22.05 -5.90
N VAL A 722 -11.43 21.92 -7.21
CA VAL A 722 -11.90 22.90 -8.18
C VAL A 722 -13.17 22.34 -8.79
N GLU A 723 -14.26 23.08 -8.69
CA GLU A 723 -15.56 22.70 -9.22
C GLU A 723 -15.89 23.53 -10.45
N LYS A 724 -16.51 22.90 -11.45
CA LYS A 724 -16.94 23.51 -12.71
C LYS A 724 -18.46 23.53 -12.77
N LEU A 725 -19.03 24.68 -13.13
CA LEU A 725 -20.46 24.80 -13.35
C LEU A 725 -20.83 24.21 -14.71
N VAL A 726 -21.67 23.18 -14.69
CA VAL A 726 -22.26 22.53 -15.86
C VAL A 726 -23.72 22.93 -15.98
N VAL A 727 -24.10 23.43 -17.16
CA VAL A 727 -25.46 23.84 -17.48
C VAL A 727 -26.04 22.83 -18.47
N ASP A 728 -27.02 22.03 -18.04
CA ASP A 728 -27.61 20.98 -18.87
C ASP A 728 -28.54 21.57 -19.96
N GLY A 729 -28.01 21.76 -21.17
CA GLY A 729 -28.73 22.41 -22.29
C GLY A 729 -29.73 21.54 -23.06
N ARG A 730 -29.97 20.28 -22.68
CA ARG A 730 -30.89 19.40 -23.43
C ARG A 730 -32.29 19.41 -22.78
N ASN A 731 -33.20 20.19 -23.37
CA ASN A 731 -34.65 20.28 -23.08
C ASN A 731 -35.13 21.44 -22.16
N GLY A 732 -34.60 22.65 -22.35
CA GLY A 732 -35.36 23.88 -22.01
C GLY A 732 -35.71 24.10 -20.53
N GLY A 733 -35.07 23.37 -19.61
CA GLY A 733 -35.28 23.46 -18.16
C GLY A 733 -34.09 22.91 -17.35
N GLY A 734 -32.87 23.03 -17.85
CA GLY A 734 -31.67 22.48 -17.20
C GLY A 734 -31.31 23.19 -15.91
N GLY A 735 -31.15 22.43 -14.82
CA GLY A 735 -30.62 22.93 -13.56
C GLY A 735 -29.12 23.23 -13.65
N GLU A 736 -28.66 24.17 -12.85
CA GLU A 736 -27.24 24.48 -12.68
C GLU A 736 -26.58 23.46 -11.76
N ARG A 737 -25.58 22.79 -12.35
CA ARG A 737 -24.68 21.75 -11.86
C ARG A 737 -23.30 22.12 -11.32
N TRP A 738 -22.90 21.92 -10.08
CA TRP A 738 -21.45 21.92 -9.77
C TRP A 738 -20.90 20.50 -9.83
N GLU A 739 -19.86 20.30 -10.64
CA GLU A 739 -19.11 19.04 -10.73
C GLU A 739 -17.64 19.27 -10.33
N THR A 740 -17.07 18.34 -9.57
CA THR A 740 -15.62 18.34 -9.31
C THR A 740 -14.86 18.16 -10.62
N PHE A 741 -14.04 19.15 -10.94
CA PHE A 741 -13.17 19.16 -12.11
C PHE A 741 -11.74 18.75 -11.74
N ARG A 742 -11.26 19.17 -10.56
CA ARG A 742 -9.98 18.77 -9.98
C ARG A 742 -10.09 18.59 -8.47
N ASP A 743 -9.21 17.78 -7.90
CA ASP A 743 -8.99 17.71 -6.45
C ASP A 743 -7.55 17.34 -6.08
N ASP A 744 -7.28 17.07 -4.80
CA ASP A 744 -5.93 16.78 -4.29
C ASP A 744 -5.32 15.45 -4.77
N ARG A 745 -6.03 14.71 -5.63
CA ARG A 745 -5.53 13.56 -6.39
C ARG A 745 -4.82 14.00 -7.67
N ASP A 746 -5.07 15.21 -8.13
CA ASP A 746 -4.51 15.79 -9.35
C ASP A 746 -3.23 16.58 -9.08
N TRP A 747 -2.16 16.24 -9.80
CA TRP A 747 -0.85 16.89 -9.65
C TRP A 747 -0.86 18.42 -9.79
N SER A 748 -1.83 18.97 -10.53
CA SER A 748 -1.96 20.40 -10.78
C SER A 748 -2.65 21.18 -9.65
N LEU A 749 -3.19 20.51 -8.63
CA LEU A 749 -3.77 21.15 -7.47
C LEU A 749 -2.85 21.01 -6.25
N LEU A 750 -2.41 22.15 -5.72
CA LEU A 750 -1.54 22.24 -4.56
C LEU A 750 -2.35 22.72 -3.34
N PHE A 751 -2.36 21.90 -2.30
CA PHE A 751 -2.86 22.26 -0.97
C PHE A 751 -1.66 22.60 -0.07
N GLN A 752 -1.59 23.82 0.44
CA GLN A 752 -0.56 24.25 1.38
C GLN A 752 -1.19 24.75 2.66
N TRP A 753 -0.60 24.37 3.78
CA TRP A 753 -1.01 24.81 5.11
C TRP A 753 0.16 25.51 5.79
N ARG A 754 -0.16 26.58 6.52
CA ARG A 754 0.84 27.36 7.24
C ARG A 754 0.32 27.77 8.61
N ARG A 755 1.13 27.50 9.64
CA ARG A 755 0.97 28.08 10.97
C ARG A 755 1.23 29.59 10.91
N ILE A 756 0.28 30.39 11.41
CA ILE A 756 0.41 31.85 11.49
C ILE A 756 0.83 32.27 12.90
N SER A 757 0.29 31.62 13.93
CA SER A 757 0.68 31.86 15.32
C SER A 757 0.59 30.56 16.12
N ASP A 758 1.71 30.13 16.69
CA ASP A 758 1.75 28.99 17.63
C ASP A 758 0.92 29.29 18.88
N PHE A 759 1.00 30.53 19.38
CA PHE A 759 0.32 30.93 20.60
C PHE A 759 -1.21 31.05 20.44
N LEU A 760 -1.66 31.73 19.38
CA LEU A 760 -3.10 31.83 19.10
C LEU A 760 -3.66 30.57 18.42
N ALA A 761 -2.77 29.62 18.09
CA ALA A 761 -3.08 28.42 17.32
C ALA A 761 -3.74 28.72 15.97
N THR A 762 -3.47 29.87 15.36
CA THR A 762 -4.08 30.27 14.08
C THR A 762 -3.28 29.73 12.89
N SER A 763 -3.99 29.31 11.85
CA SER A 763 -3.40 28.82 10.61
C SER A 763 -4.20 29.21 9.37
N GLU A 764 -3.54 29.12 8.22
CA GLU A 764 -4.13 29.40 6.91
C GLU A 764 -3.87 28.24 5.95
N VAL A 765 -4.79 28.07 5.01
CA VAL A 765 -4.70 27.11 3.91
C VAL A 765 -4.71 27.88 2.60
N GLU A 766 -3.68 27.68 1.79
CA GLU A 766 -3.55 28.19 0.43
C GLU A 766 -3.78 27.06 -0.56
N ILE A 767 -4.75 27.23 -1.47
CA ILE A 767 -4.99 26.33 -2.59
C ILE A 767 -4.52 27.00 -3.86
N THR A 768 -3.65 26.33 -4.61
CA THR A 768 -3.16 26.81 -5.90
C THR A 768 -3.44 25.78 -6.99
N TRP A 769 -4.17 26.18 -8.03
CA TRP A 769 -4.40 25.39 -9.24
C TRP A 769 -3.50 25.90 -10.39
N GLU A 770 -2.61 25.05 -10.86
CA GLU A 770 -1.64 25.29 -11.94
C GLU A 770 -2.27 24.91 -13.30
N THR A 771 -2.78 25.90 -14.03
CA THR A 771 -3.52 25.66 -15.29
C THR A 771 -2.63 25.40 -16.52
N ASP A 772 -1.33 25.67 -16.45
CA ASP A 772 -0.35 25.32 -17.49
C ASP A 772 -0.08 23.82 -17.56
N ARG A 773 -0.19 23.11 -16.43
CA ARG A 773 0.03 21.67 -16.36
C ARG A 773 -1.16 20.84 -16.87
N GLU A 774 -2.11 21.46 -17.55
CA GLU A 774 -3.29 20.79 -18.12
C GLU A 774 -3.03 20.14 -19.48
N GLU A 775 -2.07 20.63 -20.27
CA GLU A 775 -1.84 20.15 -21.65
C GLU A 775 -1.16 18.76 -21.71
N ASP A 776 -0.44 18.35 -20.66
CA ASP A 776 0.43 17.16 -20.69
C ASP A 776 -0.30 15.82 -20.44
N GLY A 777 -1.59 15.84 -20.09
CA GLY A 777 -2.40 14.64 -19.84
C GLY A 777 -3.50 14.34 -20.86
N GLU A 778 -3.89 15.31 -21.68
CA GLU A 778 -5.07 15.20 -22.56
C GLU A 778 -4.74 15.04 -24.05
N ARG A 779 -3.48 15.21 -24.46
CA ARG A 779 -3.06 15.09 -25.87
C ARG A 779 -2.59 13.69 -26.24
N THR A 780 -3.46 12.69 -26.11
CA THR A 780 -3.29 11.41 -26.85
C THR A 780 -4.56 11.08 -27.63
N SER A 781 -4.41 11.04 -28.96
CA SER A 781 -5.35 10.66 -30.02
C SER A 781 -6.39 11.69 -30.51
N THR A 782 -6.17 12.13 -31.76
CA THR A 782 -7.12 12.72 -32.72
C THR A 782 -7.89 13.99 -32.34
N ALA A 783 -7.23 15.14 -32.49
CA ALA A 783 -7.90 16.37 -32.91
C ALA A 783 -6.99 17.13 -33.88
N THR A 784 -7.10 16.79 -35.16
CA THR A 784 -6.77 17.73 -36.24
C THR A 784 -7.88 18.77 -36.33
N GLY A 785 -7.53 20.05 -36.21
CA GLY A 785 -8.38 21.15 -36.69
C GLY A 785 -8.89 22.09 -35.61
N ASP A 786 -8.60 23.37 -35.86
CA ASP A 786 -9.24 24.59 -35.37
C ASP A 786 -8.84 25.13 -33.99
N ASP A 787 -7.86 26.05 -34.04
CA ASP A 787 -7.80 27.23 -33.18
C ASP A 787 -9.15 27.96 -33.25
N ASP A 788 -10.08 27.66 -32.35
CA ASP A 788 -11.24 28.52 -32.08
C ASP A 788 -10.83 29.59 -31.04
N PRO A 789 -10.72 30.87 -31.43
CA PRO A 789 -10.40 31.96 -30.50
C PRO A 789 -11.56 32.33 -29.56
N TYR A 790 -12.70 31.61 -29.58
CA TYR A 790 -13.83 31.81 -28.67
C TYR A 790 -13.93 30.69 -27.63
N ALA A 791 -12.93 30.57 -26.76
CA ALA A 791 -13.04 29.75 -25.56
C ALA A 791 -14.20 30.26 -24.68
N HIS A 792 -15.28 29.47 -24.61
CA HIS A 792 -16.42 29.73 -23.73
C HIS A 792 -15.97 29.98 -22.29
N SER A 793 -16.39 31.11 -21.71
CA SER A 793 -16.15 31.41 -20.30
C SER A 793 -16.81 30.33 -19.44
N THR A 794 -16.01 29.43 -18.89
CA THR A 794 -16.49 28.43 -17.94
C THR A 794 -16.38 29.01 -16.54
N GLN A 795 -17.47 28.98 -15.76
CA GLN A 795 -17.43 29.39 -14.36
C GLN A 795 -16.89 28.22 -13.52
N CYS A 796 -15.74 28.45 -12.88
CA CYS A 796 -15.13 27.50 -11.94
C CYS A 796 -14.99 28.17 -10.57
N HIS A 797 -15.21 27.43 -9.49
CA HIS A 797 -14.96 27.87 -8.11
C HIS A 797 -13.96 26.94 -7.41
N VAL A 798 -13.19 27.49 -6.48
CA VAL A 798 -12.27 26.72 -5.63
C VAL A 798 -12.94 26.49 -4.29
N VAL A 799 -13.05 25.24 -3.88
CA VAL A 799 -13.70 24.82 -2.63
C VAL A 799 -12.66 24.16 -1.72
N VAL A 800 -12.61 24.61 -0.48
CA VAL A 800 -11.88 23.92 0.60
C VAL A 800 -12.88 23.20 1.47
N TYR A 801 -12.66 21.91 1.64
CA TYR A 801 -13.47 21.13 2.56
C TYR A 801 -12.89 21.33 3.97
N GLY A 802 -13.63 22.08 4.80
CA GLY A 802 -13.21 22.43 6.16
C GLY A 802 -13.02 21.19 7.05
N VAL A 803 -12.08 21.30 7.99
CA VAL A 803 -11.96 20.44 9.16
C VAL A 803 -12.87 21.03 10.24
N LEU A 804 -14.07 20.49 10.40
CA LEU A 804 -14.99 20.89 11.48
C LEU A 804 -14.78 19.96 12.67
N LEU A 805 -14.45 20.57 13.81
CA LEU A 805 -14.37 20.08 15.19
C LEU A 805 -12.98 19.62 15.70
N GLY A 806 -12.44 20.43 16.61
CA GLY A 806 -11.51 20.03 17.65
C GLY A 806 -12.01 20.58 19.00
N TYR A 807 -12.91 19.85 19.67
CA TYR A 807 -13.23 20.05 21.09
C TYR A 807 -12.83 18.78 21.83
N ILE A 808 -11.63 18.75 22.39
CA ILE A 808 -11.27 17.89 23.51
C ILE A 808 -10.39 18.70 24.45
N TYR A 809 -11.01 19.33 25.45
CA TYR A 809 -10.33 19.80 26.66
C TYR A 809 -11.22 19.42 27.83
N GLU A 810 -10.85 18.33 28.51
CA GLU A 810 -11.01 18.22 29.97
C GLU A 810 -10.23 17.04 30.60
N GLU A 811 -9.80 16.01 29.85
CA GLU A 811 -9.11 14.85 30.48
C GLU A 811 -7.57 14.86 30.50
N LEU A 812 -6.89 15.69 29.69
CA LEU A 812 -5.41 15.75 29.71
C LEU A 812 -4.82 16.72 30.75
N GLY A 813 -5.62 17.70 31.20
CA GLY A 813 -5.17 18.75 32.12
C GLY A 813 -4.85 18.28 33.53
N GLU A 814 -5.42 17.14 33.95
CA GLU A 814 -5.16 16.58 35.29
C GLU A 814 -3.98 15.62 35.33
N ARG A 815 -3.60 14.97 34.22
CA ARG A 815 -2.48 14.01 34.20
C ARG A 815 -1.09 14.63 34.10
N ILE A 816 -0.98 15.90 33.67
CA ILE A 816 0.31 16.60 33.54
C ILE A 816 0.84 17.13 34.89
N ARG A 817 -0.01 17.24 35.92
CA ARG A 817 0.39 17.71 37.26
C ARG A 817 1.20 16.71 38.09
N LEU A 818 1.45 15.50 37.58
CA LEU A 818 2.22 14.45 38.26
C LEU A 818 3.71 14.38 37.88
N PHE A 819 4.19 15.27 36.99
CA PHE A 819 5.62 15.30 36.62
C PHE A 819 6.44 16.24 37.53
N HIS A 820 7.60 15.75 37.95
CA HIS A 820 8.57 16.35 38.89
C HIS A 820 8.80 17.88 38.70
N PRO A 821 8.96 18.68 39.78
CA PRO A 821 9.10 20.16 39.73
C PRO A 821 10.21 20.68 38.80
N LEU A 822 11.25 19.87 38.57
CA LEU A 822 12.39 20.19 37.71
C LEU A 822 12.03 20.31 36.21
N TRP A 823 10.99 19.61 35.75
CA TRP A 823 10.56 19.68 34.34
C TRP A 823 9.79 20.97 34.04
N HIS A 824 9.01 21.44 35.00
CA HIS A 824 8.35 22.73 34.91
C HIS A 824 9.38 23.88 34.88
N LEU A 825 10.46 23.74 35.66
CA LEU A 825 11.58 24.68 35.66
C LEU A 825 12.30 24.71 34.30
N ALA A 826 12.68 23.55 33.76
CA ALA A 826 13.34 23.44 32.46
C ALA A 826 12.47 23.98 31.30
N ALA A 827 11.18 23.68 31.29
CA ALA A 827 10.24 24.17 30.28
C ALA A 827 10.09 25.70 30.33
N SER A 828 10.04 26.27 31.54
CA SER A 828 9.95 27.72 31.73
C SER A 828 11.21 28.44 31.23
N ILE A 829 12.39 27.85 31.46
CA ILE A 829 13.68 28.37 30.94
C ILE A 829 13.71 28.28 29.41
N LEU A 830 13.28 27.16 28.81
CA LEU A 830 13.27 26.98 27.35
C LEU A 830 12.34 27.99 26.68
N GLN A 831 11.15 28.16 27.25
CA GLN A 831 10.17 29.13 26.76
C GLN A 831 10.68 30.57 26.86
N PHE A 832 11.41 30.90 27.93
CA PHE A 832 12.07 32.21 28.06
C PHE A 832 13.12 32.43 26.96
N ILE A 833 14.01 31.46 26.76
CA ILE A 833 15.10 31.55 25.79
C ILE A 833 14.56 31.71 24.38
N ASP A 834 13.55 30.92 24.00
CA ASP A 834 12.99 30.95 22.65
C ASP A 834 12.35 32.32 22.33
N VAL A 835 11.56 32.84 23.28
CA VAL A 835 10.97 34.17 23.20
C VAL A 835 12.04 35.27 23.21
N GLY A 836 13.04 35.17 24.08
CA GLY A 836 14.13 36.13 24.22
C GLY A 836 15.00 36.20 22.96
N VAL A 837 15.39 35.05 22.40
CA VAL A 837 16.18 34.98 21.16
C VAL A 837 15.42 35.61 20.01
N LYS A 838 14.11 35.33 19.88
CA LYS A 838 13.28 35.93 18.83
C LYS A 838 13.23 37.47 18.93
N VAL A 839 13.06 37.99 20.14
CA VAL A 839 13.02 39.44 20.43
C VAL A 839 14.35 40.14 20.12
N VAL A 840 15.47 39.55 20.51
CA VAL A 840 16.79 40.13 20.33
C VAL A 840 17.24 40.03 18.87
N SER A 841 16.99 38.91 18.19
CA SER A 841 17.27 38.72 16.76
C SER A 841 16.55 39.73 15.88
N GLU A 842 15.26 40.01 16.15
CA GLU A 842 14.53 41.06 15.43
C GLU A 842 15.18 42.44 15.60
N SER A 843 15.72 42.73 16.79
CA SER A 843 16.44 43.98 17.09
C SER A 843 17.75 44.09 16.30
N VAL A 844 18.47 42.98 16.14
CA VAL A 844 19.74 42.89 15.38
C VAL A 844 19.50 43.13 13.89
N GLU A 845 18.50 42.49 13.29
CA GLU A 845 18.14 42.69 11.88
C GLU A 845 17.82 44.15 11.56
N ILE A 846 17.18 44.85 12.49
CA ILE A 846 16.84 46.28 12.34
C ILE A 846 18.11 47.17 12.38
N TYR A 847 19.18 46.76 13.06
CA TYR A 847 20.49 47.45 12.99
C TYR A 847 21.22 47.24 11.66
N GLN A 848 20.97 46.11 11.00
CA GLN A 848 21.64 45.71 9.76
C GLN A 848 20.90 46.17 8.49
N SER A 849 19.60 46.45 8.58
CA SER A 849 18.77 46.94 7.46
C SER A 849 19.06 48.41 7.10
N ALA A 850 19.44 48.67 5.83
CA ALA A 850 19.69 50.00 5.28
C ALA A 850 18.40 50.86 5.13
N THR A 851 17.21 50.24 5.16
CA THR A 851 15.91 50.91 4.99
C THR A 851 15.03 50.88 6.25
N GLY A 852 15.42 50.15 7.30
CA GLY A 852 14.74 50.14 8.60
C GLY A 852 13.39 49.41 8.66
N ALA A 853 13.09 48.53 7.70
CA ALA A 853 11.87 47.71 7.70
C ALA A 853 12.20 46.21 7.78
N SER A 854 11.62 45.51 8.78
CA SER A 854 11.48 44.04 8.79
C SER A 854 9.99 43.70 8.63
N ALA A 855 9.70 42.50 8.10
CA ALA A 855 8.36 42.05 7.70
C ALA A 855 7.46 41.54 8.85
N LEU A 856 7.91 41.63 10.11
CA LEU A 856 7.18 41.17 11.29
C LEU A 856 6.53 42.37 11.99
N HIS A 857 5.30 42.75 11.65
CA HIS A 857 4.59 43.86 12.32
C HIS A 857 3.23 43.37 12.82
N ASP A 858 3.17 43.10 14.15
CA ASP A 858 2.01 43.21 15.07
C ASP A 858 2.20 42.45 16.41
N GLU A 859 3.44 42.12 16.82
CA GLU A 859 3.72 41.18 17.93
C GLU A 859 4.18 41.86 19.24
N ALA A 860 4.36 43.19 19.24
CA ALA A 860 5.11 43.90 20.27
C ALA A 860 4.51 43.88 21.69
N GLU A 861 3.21 44.13 21.81
CA GLU A 861 2.54 44.23 23.11
C GLU A 861 2.33 42.84 23.74
N VAL A 862 2.15 41.81 22.90
CA VAL A 862 1.98 40.41 23.31
C VAL A 862 3.31 39.81 23.79
N LEU A 863 4.42 40.07 23.10
CA LEU A 863 5.75 39.59 23.52
C LEU A 863 6.22 40.25 24.82
N ALA A 864 5.94 41.54 25.05
CA ALA A 864 6.28 42.22 26.30
C ALA A 864 5.48 41.69 27.50
N VAL A 865 4.19 41.39 27.30
CA VAL A 865 3.36 40.71 28.32
C VAL A 865 3.87 39.30 28.58
N ASN A 866 4.29 38.56 27.55
CA ASN A 866 4.83 37.20 27.70
C ASN A 866 6.16 37.17 28.46
N ILE A 867 7.11 38.08 28.20
CA ILE A 867 8.36 38.16 28.98
C ILE A 867 8.05 38.44 30.46
N THR A 868 7.03 39.25 30.74
CA THR A 868 6.61 39.55 32.12
C THR A 868 6.03 38.30 32.80
N VAL A 869 5.12 37.59 32.13
CA VAL A 869 4.49 36.36 32.64
C VAL A 869 5.52 35.24 32.84
N ILE A 870 6.46 35.08 31.90
CA ILE A 870 7.53 34.09 31.98
C ILE A 870 8.52 34.45 33.10
N GLY A 871 8.86 35.74 33.26
CA GLY A 871 9.68 36.22 34.38
C GLY A 871 9.06 35.89 35.75
N ASP A 872 7.75 36.14 35.91
CA ASP A 872 6.99 35.79 37.11
C ASP A 872 6.95 34.26 37.34
N HIS A 873 6.89 33.46 36.28
CA HIS A 873 6.90 31.99 36.35
C HIS A 873 8.28 31.44 36.74
N LEU A 874 9.36 32.04 36.23
CA LEU A 874 10.74 31.72 36.63
C LEU A 874 10.97 32.04 38.12
N GLU A 875 10.47 33.19 38.60
CA GLU A 875 10.57 33.56 40.02
C GLU A 875 9.79 32.60 40.93
N LYS A 876 8.58 32.19 40.52
CA LYS A 876 7.76 31.24 41.29
C LYS A 876 8.33 29.83 41.30
N SER A 877 8.99 29.41 40.23
CA SER A 877 9.58 28.06 40.12
C SER A 877 10.76 27.84 41.06
N LEU A 878 11.38 28.92 41.58
CA LEU A 878 12.47 28.88 42.57
C LEU A 878 11.99 28.76 44.03
N ARG A 879 10.71 29.01 44.32
CA ARG A 879 10.16 28.89 45.69
C ARG A 879 9.58 27.49 45.92
N LEU A 880 10.46 26.52 46.13
CA LEU A 880 10.07 25.17 46.55
C LEU A 880 9.77 25.15 48.06
N ASP A 881 8.51 24.89 48.40
CA ASP A 881 8.02 24.77 49.77
C ASP A 881 8.71 23.62 50.54
N GLY A 882 9.79 23.94 51.25
CA GLY A 882 10.01 23.47 52.62
C GLY A 882 10.45 22.03 52.89
N ILE A 883 10.90 21.24 51.91
CA ILE A 883 11.48 19.90 52.18
C ILE A 883 12.98 19.88 51.83
N PRO A 884 13.89 19.57 52.79
CA PRO A 884 15.31 19.49 52.49
C PRO A 884 15.61 18.18 51.74
N PHE A 885 15.79 18.28 50.42
CA PHE A 885 16.43 17.23 49.62
C PHE A 885 17.90 17.64 49.40
N VAL A 886 18.83 16.69 49.52
CA VAL A 886 20.24 16.93 49.18
C VAL A 886 20.32 17.03 47.65
N LEU A 887 20.34 18.26 47.13
CA LEU A 887 20.41 18.54 45.70
C LEU A 887 21.70 17.94 45.10
N GLY A 888 21.54 17.13 44.07
CA GLY A 888 22.64 16.65 43.22
C GLY A 888 23.14 17.74 42.28
N LYS A 889 24.34 17.56 41.71
CA LYS A 889 25.01 18.53 40.80
C LYS A 889 24.13 19.03 39.64
N TYR A 890 23.17 18.24 39.16
CA TYR A 890 22.27 18.60 38.06
C TYR A 890 21.25 19.66 38.48
N GLU A 891 20.69 19.52 39.68
CA GLU A 891 19.63 20.38 40.17
C GLU A 891 20.17 21.76 40.55
N THR A 892 21.38 21.81 41.11
CA THR A 892 22.13 23.06 41.34
C THR A 892 22.43 23.82 40.05
N HIS A 893 22.62 23.11 38.93
CA HIS A 893 22.97 23.74 37.65
C HIS A 893 21.73 24.24 36.90
N LEU A 894 20.59 23.55 37.03
CA LEU A 894 19.30 24.02 36.51
C LEU A 894 18.79 25.25 37.27
N GLU A 895 19.08 25.32 38.57
CA GLU A 895 18.83 26.50 39.41
C GLU A 895 19.72 27.68 38.96
N ASP A 896 21.01 27.45 38.67
CA ASP A 896 21.92 28.47 38.11
C ASP A 896 21.44 29.00 36.75
N LEU A 897 21.02 28.11 35.85
CA LEU A 897 20.43 28.48 34.56
C LEU A 897 19.13 29.28 34.72
N CYS A 898 18.30 28.93 35.71
CA CYS A 898 17.08 29.67 36.02
C CYS A 898 17.39 31.08 36.51
N LEU A 899 18.35 31.23 37.42
CA LEU A 899 18.78 32.53 37.95
C LEU A 899 19.34 33.43 36.84
N ARG A 900 20.22 32.90 35.99
CA ARG A 900 20.77 33.62 34.83
C ARG A 900 19.68 34.02 33.82
N SER A 901 18.68 33.16 33.63
CA SER A 901 17.53 33.45 32.77
C SER A 901 16.63 34.54 33.35
N GLN A 902 16.43 34.56 34.67
CA GLN A 902 15.69 35.60 35.36
C GLN A 902 16.38 36.95 35.27
N GLU A 903 17.71 36.99 35.44
CA GLU A 903 18.51 38.23 35.28
C GLU A 903 18.36 38.81 33.87
N LEU A 904 18.46 37.97 32.84
CA LEU A 904 18.25 38.38 31.45
C LEU A 904 16.81 38.82 31.17
N ALA A 905 15.82 38.14 31.76
CA ALA A 905 14.42 38.50 31.63
C ALA A 905 14.18 39.90 32.19
N GLN A 906 14.71 40.19 33.38
CA GLN A 906 14.59 41.49 34.03
C GLN A 906 15.32 42.58 33.23
N GLU A 907 16.50 42.28 32.67
CA GLU A 907 17.24 43.21 31.83
C GLU A 907 16.47 43.60 30.56
N LEU A 908 15.81 42.64 29.92
CA LEU A 908 14.92 42.88 28.78
C LEU A 908 13.67 43.69 29.18
N LEU A 909 13.06 43.39 30.33
CA LEU A 909 11.89 44.13 30.85
C LEU A 909 12.22 45.58 31.18
N ASP A 910 13.37 45.84 31.82
CA ASP A 910 13.83 47.18 32.16
C ASP A 910 14.12 48.02 30.90
N ALA A 911 14.67 47.39 29.85
CA ALA A 911 14.86 48.03 28.56
C ALA A 911 13.53 48.43 27.91
N LEU A 912 12.52 47.55 27.97
CA LEU A 912 11.17 47.83 27.47
C LEU A 912 10.45 48.89 28.31
N ALA A 913 10.67 48.92 29.63
CA ALA A 913 10.07 49.91 30.53
C ALA A 913 10.64 51.33 30.32
N LYS A 914 11.95 51.46 30.09
CA LYS A 914 12.60 52.75 29.76
C LYS A 914 12.03 53.38 28.50
N TRP A 915 11.64 52.56 27.53
CA TRP A 915 10.91 53.03 26.34
C TRP A 915 9.52 53.57 26.70
N LYS A 916 8.77 52.83 27.53
CA LYS A 916 7.39 53.17 27.95
C LYS A 916 7.28 54.52 28.67
N VAL A 917 8.33 54.95 29.39
CA VAL A 917 8.37 56.22 30.13
C VAL A 917 8.73 57.44 29.25
N SER A 918 9.33 57.21 28.08
CA SER A 918 9.91 58.27 27.24
C SER A 918 8.97 58.79 26.12
N GLY A 919 7.81 58.17 25.92
CA GLY A 919 6.91 58.45 24.81
C GLY A 919 5.69 59.29 25.20
N ASP A 920 5.58 60.50 24.63
CA ASP A 920 4.32 61.25 24.60
C ASP A 920 3.21 60.39 23.94
N LYS A 921 1.99 60.37 24.51
CA LYS A 921 0.92 59.42 24.14
C LYS A 921 0.52 59.47 22.65
N SER A 922 0.95 60.49 21.90
CA SER A 922 0.78 60.62 20.45
C SER A 922 1.79 59.78 19.63
N LYS A 923 2.99 59.48 20.16
CA LYS A 923 4.01 58.64 19.51
C LYS A 923 3.79 57.14 19.68
N LEU A 924 2.92 56.73 20.62
CA LEU A 924 2.57 55.32 20.87
C LEU A 924 1.96 54.62 19.64
N LYS A 925 1.28 55.36 18.76
CA LYS A 925 0.68 54.80 17.52
C LYS A 925 1.68 54.51 16.39
N LEU A 926 2.94 54.93 16.51
CA LEU A 926 3.90 54.90 15.40
C LEU A 926 4.92 53.75 15.46
N VAL A 927 5.06 53.05 16.59
CA VAL A 927 6.07 51.99 16.74
C VAL A 927 5.41 50.63 16.48
N ARG A 928 5.79 50.02 15.36
CA ARG A 928 5.16 48.79 14.83
C ARG A 928 5.89 47.49 15.19
N SER A 929 6.99 47.51 15.98
CA SER A 929 7.65 46.29 16.49
C SER A 929 8.51 46.49 17.74
N VAL A 930 8.69 45.43 18.56
CA VAL A 930 9.51 45.44 19.80
C VAL A 930 10.99 45.68 19.48
N GLY A 931 11.50 45.12 18.38
CA GLY A 931 12.88 45.33 17.99
C GLY A 931 13.22 46.80 17.68
N LYS A 932 12.25 47.57 17.16
CA LYS A 932 12.40 49.03 16.97
C LYS A 932 12.43 49.79 18.29
N ALA A 933 11.64 49.35 19.28
CA ALA A 933 11.63 49.93 20.62
C ALA A 933 12.97 49.67 21.35
N LEU A 934 13.46 48.43 21.33
CA LEU A 934 14.74 48.07 21.93
C LEU A 934 15.92 48.81 21.28
N ARG A 935 15.97 48.92 19.95
CA ARG A 935 16.97 49.73 19.23
C ARG A 935 16.98 51.21 19.65
N SER A 936 15.84 51.75 20.07
CA SER A 936 15.75 53.16 20.47
C SER A 936 16.28 53.42 21.89
N VAL A 937 16.47 52.37 22.69
CA VAL A 937 16.84 52.46 24.12
C VAL A 937 18.17 51.75 24.43
N LEU A 938 18.52 50.70 23.69
CA LEU A 938 19.76 49.92 23.85
C LEU A 938 20.74 50.21 22.72
N SER A 939 22.05 50.12 23.00
CA SER A 939 23.09 50.18 21.98
C SER A 939 23.21 48.86 21.21
N ARG A 940 23.76 48.91 19.98
CA ARG A 940 24.04 47.71 19.18
C ARG A 940 24.91 46.70 19.95
N SER A 941 25.96 47.18 20.62
CA SER A 941 26.84 46.33 21.43
C SER A 941 26.10 45.59 22.55
N LYS A 942 25.07 46.22 23.13
CA LYS A 942 24.29 45.65 24.23
C LYS A 942 23.28 44.61 23.74
N ILE A 943 22.73 44.80 22.54
CA ILE A 943 21.85 43.83 21.88
C ILE A 943 22.64 42.60 21.43
N ASP A 944 23.84 42.79 20.89
CA ASP A 944 24.74 41.68 20.52
C ASP A 944 25.13 40.85 21.76
N GLU A 945 25.40 41.52 22.90
CA GLU A 945 25.69 40.86 24.19
C GLU A 945 24.51 40.04 24.73
N LEU A 946 23.28 40.57 24.64
CA LEU A 946 22.05 39.86 25.01
C LEU A 946 21.82 38.63 24.13
N GLN A 947 22.07 38.75 22.82
CA GLN A 947 21.93 37.64 21.87
C GLN A 947 22.91 36.51 22.18
N MET A 948 24.17 36.87 22.44
CA MET A 948 25.20 35.90 22.82
C MET A 948 24.86 35.21 24.14
N SER A 949 24.33 35.95 25.12
CA SER A 949 23.97 35.40 26.44
C SER A 949 22.78 34.45 26.36
N LEU A 950 21.73 34.79 25.61
CA LEU A 950 20.57 33.92 25.39
C LEU A 950 20.93 32.65 24.63
N ASN A 951 21.78 32.75 23.60
CA ASN A 951 22.28 31.58 22.87
C ASN A 951 23.17 30.69 23.76
N ALA A 952 24.02 31.26 24.62
CA ALA A 952 24.85 30.48 25.53
C ALA A 952 24.02 29.66 26.54
N ILE A 953 22.94 30.24 27.09
CA ILE A 953 22.03 29.50 27.98
C ILE A 953 21.26 28.42 27.20
N ARG A 954 20.86 28.69 25.94
CA ARG A 954 20.23 27.68 25.07
C ARG A 954 21.14 26.47 24.88
N ASP A 955 22.37 26.73 24.47
CA ASP A 955 23.34 25.68 24.15
C ASP A 955 23.73 24.88 25.41
N GLU A 956 23.84 25.55 26.57
CA GLU A 956 24.11 24.92 27.87
C GLU A 956 22.93 24.04 28.34
N MET A 957 21.68 24.47 28.11
CA MET A 957 20.50 23.70 28.46
C MET A 957 20.24 22.52 27.52
N GLU A 958 20.48 22.66 26.20
CA GLU A 958 20.39 21.54 25.25
C GLU A 958 21.31 20.37 25.65
N ILE A 959 22.56 20.67 26.04
CA ILE A 959 23.52 19.67 26.50
C ILE A 959 23.04 19.01 27.81
N HIS A 960 22.52 19.79 28.76
CA HIS A 960 22.10 19.27 30.07
C HIS A 960 20.77 18.52 30.06
N VAL A 961 19.82 18.92 29.22
CA VAL A 961 18.55 18.20 29.03
C VAL A 961 18.82 16.82 28.43
N ILE A 962 19.73 16.69 27.46
CA ILE A 962 20.12 15.39 26.88
C ILE A 962 20.75 14.47 27.93
N VAL A 963 21.65 14.99 28.77
CA VAL A 963 22.32 14.20 29.83
C VAL A 963 21.39 13.87 31.01
N GLY A 964 20.53 14.80 31.39
CA GLY A 964 19.53 14.65 32.45
C GLY A 964 18.39 13.71 32.07
N MET A 965 17.88 13.81 30.84
CA MET A 965 16.90 12.88 30.27
C MET A 965 17.44 11.46 30.31
N ARG A 966 18.71 11.20 29.95
CA ARG A 966 19.27 9.84 30.02
C ARG A 966 19.22 9.24 31.43
N LYS A 967 19.56 9.99 32.47
CA LYS A 967 19.53 9.48 33.86
C LYS A 967 18.11 9.28 34.39
N SER A 968 17.22 10.24 34.13
CA SER A 968 15.81 10.16 34.55
C SER A 968 15.05 9.09 33.76
N ILE A 969 15.30 8.94 32.46
CA ILE A 969 14.76 7.87 31.63
C ILE A 969 15.26 6.52 32.15
N ASN A 970 16.54 6.35 32.48
CA ASN A 970 17.02 5.09 33.05
C ASN A 970 16.34 4.75 34.40
N ALA A 971 16.09 5.74 35.27
CA ALA A 971 15.41 5.51 36.55
C ALA A 971 13.90 5.26 36.39
N ILE A 972 13.24 5.99 35.50
CA ILE A 972 11.83 5.80 35.15
C ILE A 972 11.64 4.46 34.44
N MET A 973 12.57 4.04 33.57
CA MET A 973 12.52 2.74 32.88
C MET A 973 12.71 1.57 33.84
N VAL A 974 13.56 1.69 34.87
CA VAL A 974 13.66 0.67 35.93
C VAL A 974 12.34 0.57 36.69
N THR A 975 11.75 1.72 37.05
CA THR A 975 10.48 1.77 37.81
C THR A 975 9.28 1.31 36.96
N GLN A 976 9.24 1.66 35.67
CA GLN A 976 8.23 1.22 34.72
C GLN A 976 8.40 -0.26 34.38
N SER A 977 9.63 -0.77 34.28
CA SER A 977 9.89 -2.20 34.10
C SER A 977 9.32 -3.02 35.27
N GLU A 978 9.46 -2.54 36.51
CA GLU A 978 8.84 -3.16 37.69
C GLU A 978 7.31 -3.06 37.67
N GLN A 979 6.74 -1.93 37.22
CA GLN A 979 5.29 -1.77 37.05
C GLN A 979 4.72 -2.62 35.90
N TYR A 980 5.44 -2.77 34.79
CA TYR A 980 5.07 -3.62 33.67
C TYR A 980 5.19 -5.10 34.03
N ALA A 981 6.19 -5.49 34.82
CA ALA A 981 6.27 -6.83 35.37
C ALA A 981 5.07 -7.14 36.28
N HIS A 982 4.65 -6.18 37.11
CA HIS A 982 3.46 -6.33 37.93
C HIS A 982 2.17 -6.37 37.10
N LEU A 983 2.05 -5.55 36.05
CA LEU A 983 0.92 -5.55 35.13
C LEU A 983 0.86 -6.84 34.28
N ASP A 984 2.00 -7.38 33.87
CA ASP A 984 2.12 -8.67 33.18
C ASP A 984 1.68 -9.82 34.09
N GLU A 985 2.02 -9.76 35.38
CA GLU A 985 1.54 -10.74 36.37
C GLU A 985 0.02 -10.64 36.60
N LEU A 986 -0.53 -9.41 36.61
CA LEU A 986 -1.97 -9.15 36.69
C LEU A 986 -2.72 -9.61 35.42
N ASN A 987 -2.15 -9.34 34.25
CA ASN A 987 -2.68 -9.76 32.96
C ASN A 987 -2.62 -11.28 32.80
N LYS A 988 -1.54 -11.94 33.24
CA LYS A 988 -1.46 -13.40 33.32
C LYS A 988 -2.56 -13.97 34.20
N GLY A 989 -2.81 -13.35 35.36
CA GLY A 989 -3.93 -13.73 36.23
C GLY A 989 -5.30 -13.57 35.57
N MET A 990 -5.54 -12.46 34.86
CA MET A 990 -6.78 -12.23 34.12
C MET A 990 -6.95 -13.18 32.92
N ILE A 991 -5.88 -13.42 32.16
CA ILE A 991 -5.86 -14.35 31.03
C ILE A 991 -6.12 -15.76 31.52
N GLN A 992 -5.54 -16.17 32.65
CA GLN A 992 -5.79 -17.47 33.23
C GLN A 992 -7.24 -17.62 33.70
N ALA A 993 -7.81 -16.59 34.34
CA ALA A 993 -9.24 -16.58 34.69
C ALA A 993 -10.17 -16.62 33.46
N LEU A 994 -9.79 -15.94 32.37
CA LEU A 994 -10.52 -15.99 31.10
C LEU A 994 -10.39 -17.35 30.41
N LEU A 995 -9.22 -17.97 30.44
CA LEU A 995 -8.98 -19.33 29.93
C LEU A 995 -9.81 -20.36 30.70
N GLU A 996 -9.86 -20.28 32.02
CA GLU A 996 -10.71 -21.15 32.85
C GLU A 996 -12.20 -20.95 32.54
N SER A 997 -12.62 -19.71 32.29
CA SER A 997 -13.99 -19.39 31.85
C SER A 997 -14.30 -19.93 30.44
N LEU A 998 -13.34 -19.83 29.52
CA LEU A 998 -13.42 -20.37 28.16
C LEU A 998 -13.47 -21.89 28.15
N GLU A 999 -12.64 -22.58 28.94
CA GLU A 999 -12.69 -24.04 29.10
C GLU A 999 -14.04 -24.49 29.67
N SER A 1000 -14.54 -23.78 30.69
CA SER A 1000 -15.86 -24.04 31.28
C SER A 1000 -16.98 -23.88 30.25
N ASN A 1001 -16.94 -22.82 29.44
CA ASN A 1001 -17.93 -22.59 28.39
C ASN A 1001 -17.80 -23.58 27.23
N THR A 1002 -16.58 -23.97 26.86
CA THR A 1002 -16.34 -25.00 25.83
C THR A 1002 -16.94 -26.34 26.27
N THR A 1003 -16.73 -26.72 27.53
CA THR A 1003 -17.33 -27.94 28.11
C THR A 1003 -18.88 -27.88 28.10
N LYS A 1004 -19.46 -26.71 28.37
CA LYS A 1004 -20.92 -26.51 28.26
C LYS A 1004 -21.39 -26.63 26.81
N VAL A 1005 -20.69 -26.04 25.85
CA VAL A 1005 -21.03 -26.13 24.42
C VAL A 1005 -20.92 -27.56 23.92
N GLU A 1006 -19.87 -28.30 24.30
CA GLU A 1006 -19.73 -29.73 23.98
C GLU A 1006 -20.89 -30.56 24.55
N SER A 1007 -21.32 -30.28 25.78
CA SER A 1007 -22.48 -30.97 26.37
C SER A 1007 -23.79 -30.67 25.62
N ILE A 1008 -23.94 -29.45 25.11
CA ILE A 1008 -25.09 -29.05 24.29
C ILE A 1008 -25.02 -29.75 22.93
N LEU A 1009 -23.85 -29.78 22.29
CA LEU A 1009 -23.63 -30.44 21.01
C LEU A 1009 -23.89 -31.94 21.11
N GLN A 1010 -23.42 -32.63 22.15
CA GLN A 1010 -23.73 -34.04 22.39
C GLN A 1010 -25.23 -34.30 22.54
N ASN A 1011 -25.97 -33.40 23.19
CA ASN A 1011 -27.43 -33.51 23.30
C ASN A 1011 -28.12 -33.33 21.93
N TYR A 1012 -27.64 -32.39 21.12
CA TYR A 1012 -28.13 -32.20 19.75
C TYR A 1012 -27.78 -33.37 18.83
N GLU A 1013 -26.56 -33.92 18.90
CA GLU A 1013 -26.17 -35.13 18.17
C GLU A 1013 -27.05 -36.32 18.55
N GLY A 1014 -27.35 -36.48 19.85
CA GLY A 1014 -28.29 -37.49 20.31
C GLY A 1014 -29.70 -37.32 19.71
N LYS A 1015 -30.21 -36.09 19.66
CA LYS A 1015 -31.52 -35.78 19.02
C LYS A 1015 -31.50 -36.01 17.51
N VAL A 1016 -30.43 -35.60 16.82
CA VAL A 1016 -30.27 -35.79 15.38
C VAL A 1016 -30.17 -37.28 15.04
N SER A 1017 -29.43 -38.06 15.83
CA SER A 1017 -29.34 -39.50 15.68
C SER A 1017 -30.70 -40.19 15.90
N GLY A 1018 -31.49 -39.74 16.88
CA GLY A 1018 -32.87 -40.19 17.10
C GLY A 1018 -33.79 -39.88 15.91
N LEU A 1019 -33.77 -38.64 15.41
CA LEU A 1019 -34.53 -38.23 14.23
C LEU A 1019 -34.09 -38.99 12.98
N HIS A 1020 -32.80 -39.28 12.84
CA HIS A 1020 -32.27 -40.06 11.72
C HIS A 1020 -32.80 -41.50 11.74
N GLU A 1021 -32.86 -42.13 12.91
CA GLU A 1021 -33.40 -43.49 13.03
C GLU A 1021 -34.93 -43.51 12.80
N GLU A 1022 -35.67 -42.51 13.29
CA GLU A 1022 -37.10 -42.35 12.96
C GLU A 1022 -37.33 -42.16 11.45
N MET A 1023 -36.53 -41.30 10.81
CA MET A 1023 -36.60 -41.07 9.37
C MET A 1023 -36.26 -42.34 8.60
N LYS A 1024 -35.27 -43.11 9.05
CA LYS A 1024 -34.90 -44.39 8.43
C LYS A 1024 -36.01 -45.42 8.55
N ILE A 1025 -36.70 -45.50 9.70
CA ILE A 1025 -37.88 -46.36 9.87
C ILE A 1025 -38.99 -45.93 8.91
N HIS A 1026 -39.27 -44.63 8.83
CA HIS A 1026 -40.33 -44.09 7.95
C HIS A 1026 -40.01 -44.35 6.46
N VAL A 1027 -38.79 -44.06 6.02
CA VAL A 1027 -38.34 -44.33 4.65
C VAL A 1027 -38.39 -45.82 4.34
N THR A 1028 -38.01 -46.70 5.28
CA THR A 1028 -38.08 -48.16 5.06
C THR A 1028 -39.53 -48.62 4.94
N SER A 1029 -40.45 -48.06 5.74
CA SER A 1029 -41.88 -48.35 5.65
C SER A 1029 -42.48 -47.94 4.30
N GLU A 1030 -42.22 -46.71 3.86
CA GLU A 1030 -42.65 -46.20 2.55
C GLU A 1030 -42.07 -47.02 1.40
N HIS A 1031 -40.81 -47.44 1.52
CA HIS A 1031 -40.15 -48.27 0.51
C HIS A 1031 -40.77 -49.67 0.43
N ASP A 1032 -41.16 -50.27 1.56
CA ASP A 1032 -41.85 -51.56 1.58
C ASP A 1032 -43.28 -51.46 1.04
N GLU A 1033 -43.98 -50.35 1.28
CA GLU A 1033 -45.30 -50.08 0.70
C GLU A 1033 -45.22 -49.90 -0.82
N THR A 1034 -44.30 -49.05 -1.28
CA THR A 1034 -44.02 -48.87 -2.71
C THR A 1034 -43.61 -50.19 -3.38
N ARG A 1035 -42.80 -51.02 -2.71
CA ARG A 1035 -42.40 -52.33 -3.23
C ARG A 1035 -43.59 -53.27 -3.37
N LYS A 1036 -44.56 -53.25 -2.45
CA LYS A 1036 -45.80 -54.04 -2.59
C LYS A 1036 -46.61 -53.60 -3.79
N GLU A 1037 -46.78 -52.31 -4.00
CA GLU A 1037 -47.51 -51.76 -5.16
C GLU A 1037 -46.84 -52.13 -6.49
N VAL A 1038 -45.52 -51.96 -6.59
CA VAL A 1038 -44.74 -52.33 -7.78
C VAL A 1038 -44.82 -53.84 -8.05
N THR A 1039 -44.82 -54.67 -7.01
CA THR A 1039 -44.94 -56.13 -7.15
C THR A 1039 -46.33 -56.54 -7.62
N ALA A 1040 -47.38 -55.90 -7.13
CA ALA A 1040 -48.75 -56.12 -7.58
C ALA A 1040 -48.92 -55.72 -9.06
N ALA A 1041 -48.44 -54.53 -9.45
CA ALA A 1041 -48.45 -54.07 -10.84
C ALA A 1041 -47.66 -55.02 -11.76
N ARG A 1042 -46.52 -55.54 -11.30
CA ARG A 1042 -45.72 -56.53 -12.04
C ARG A 1042 -46.48 -57.83 -12.26
N GLN A 1043 -47.24 -58.31 -11.26
CA GLN A 1043 -48.07 -59.51 -11.43
C GLN A 1043 -49.19 -59.30 -12.45
N GLU A 1044 -49.84 -58.13 -12.46
CA GLU A 1044 -50.86 -57.81 -13.47
C GLU A 1044 -50.28 -57.78 -14.89
N VAL A 1045 -49.10 -57.16 -15.07
CA VAL A 1045 -48.41 -57.15 -16.37
C VAL A 1045 -48.04 -58.56 -16.79
N GLN A 1046 -47.52 -59.38 -15.87
CA GLN A 1046 -47.15 -60.77 -16.15
C GLN A 1046 -48.36 -61.60 -16.63
N VAL A 1047 -49.52 -61.49 -15.97
CA VAL A 1047 -50.75 -62.17 -16.39
C VAL A 1047 -51.18 -61.71 -17.79
N THR A 1048 -51.06 -60.42 -18.08
CA THR A 1048 -51.42 -59.85 -19.38
C THR A 1048 -50.51 -60.35 -20.49
N VAL A 1049 -49.20 -60.46 -20.22
CA VAL A 1049 -48.21 -61.01 -21.15
C VAL A 1049 -48.43 -62.49 -21.39
N THR A 1050 -48.69 -63.29 -20.35
CA THR A 1050 -48.97 -64.73 -20.54
C THR A 1050 -50.26 -64.95 -21.34
N ALA A 1051 -51.28 -64.12 -21.14
CA ALA A 1051 -52.51 -64.18 -21.92
C ALA A 1051 -52.34 -63.73 -23.39
N SER A 1052 -51.36 -62.87 -23.69
CA SER A 1052 -51.03 -62.48 -25.07
C SER A 1052 -50.19 -63.57 -25.75
N GLU A 1053 -49.23 -64.17 -25.04
CA GLU A 1053 -48.43 -65.30 -25.53
C GLU A 1053 -49.30 -66.53 -25.85
N GLN A 1054 -50.28 -66.88 -25.01
CA GLN A 1054 -51.23 -67.97 -25.31
C GLN A 1054 -52.09 -67.68 -26.53
N ARG A 1055 -52.50 -66.42 -26.74
CA ARG A 1055 -53.23 -66.00 -27.95
C ARG A 1055 -52.36 -66.11 -29.21
N LEU A 1056 -51.09 -65.73 -29.12
CA LEU A 1056 -50.15 -65.86 -30.22
C LEU A 1056 -49.85 -67.33 -30.55
N ALA A 1057 -49.70 -68.18 -29.53
CA ALA A 1057 -49.45 -69.61 -29.68
C ALA A 1057 -50.63 -70.35 -30.33
N SER A 1058 -51.87 -70.00 -29.97
CA SER A 1058 -53.08 -70.58 -30.57
C SER A 1058 -53.25 -70.16 -32.04
N GLN A 1059 -52.98 -68.89 -32.38
CA GLN A 1059 -52.98 -68.43 -33.78
C GLN A 1059 -51.93 -69.18 -34.63
N ASN A 1060 -50.71 -69.35 -34.10
CA ASN A 1060 -49.66 -70.10 -34.79
C ASN A 1060 -49.99 -71.59 -34.97
N LEU A 1061 -50.76 -72.19 -34.05
CA LEU A 1061 -51.19 -73.59 -34.16
C LEU A 1061 -52.23 -73.76 -35.28
N GLU A 1062 -53.23 -72.88 -35.34
CA GLU A 1062 -54.25 -72.90 -36.39
C GLU A 1062 -53.65 -72.69 -37.80
N GLU A 1063 -52.67 -71.80 -37.92
CA GLU A 1063 -51.97 -71.56 -39.18
C GLU A 1063 -51.12 -72.77 -39.62
N ASN A 1064 -50.47 -73.45 -38.66
CA ASN A 1064 -49.74 -74.69 -38.92
C ASN A 1064 -50.66 -75.84 -39.34
N GLU A 1065 -51.85 -75.98 -38.74
CA GLU A 1065 -52.82 -76.99 -39.16
C GLU A 1065 -53.37 -76.73 -40.56
N ARG A 1066 -53.68 -75.48 -40.92
CA ARG A 1066 -54.05 -75.10 -42.29
C ARG A 1066 -52.96 -75.48 -43.29
N THR A 1067 -51.71 -75.23 -42.93
CA THR A 1067 -50.56 -75.53 -43.79
C THR A 1067 -50.36 -77.03 -43.97
N ARG A 1068 -50.51 -77.83 -42.90
CA ARG A 1068 -50.47 -79.30 -42.97
C ARG A 1068 -51.58 -79.88 -43.84
N LYS A 1069 -52.79 -79.33 -43.76
CA LYS A 1069 -53.92 -79.81 -44.56
C LYS A 1069 -53.68 -79.59 -46.07
N LYS A 1070 -53.18 -78.41 -46.44
CA LYS A 1070 -52.76 -78.11 -47.83
C LYS A 1070 -51.65 -79.04 -48.32
N LEU A 1071 -50.68 -79.36 -47.45
CA LEU A 1071 -49.59 -80.27 -47.78
C LEU A 1071 -50.10 -81.71 -48.02
N GLN A 1072 -51.08 -82.16 -47.24
CA GLN A 1072 -51.70 -83.48 -47.39
C GLN A 1072 -52.53 -83.57 -48.68
N GLU A 1073 -53.31 -82.55 -49.01
CA GLU A 1073 -54.04 -82.48 -50.29
C GLU A 1073 -53.09 -82.54 -51.50
N THR A 1074 -51.95 -81.83 -51.41
CA THR A 1074 -50.91 -81.86 -52.44
C THR A 1074 -50.27 -83.24 -52.57
N LYS A 1075 -50.05 -83.93 -51.44
CA LYS A 1075 -49.51 -85.29 -51.41
C LYS A 1075 -50.45 -86.30 -52.08
N ASP A 1076 -51.75 -86.20 -51.83
CA ASP A 1076 -52.75 -87.10 -52.41
C ASP A 1076 -52.93 -86.87 -53.94
N GLU A 1077 -52.78 -85.63 -54.40
CA GLU A 1077 -52.72 -85.27 -55.84
C GLU A 1077 -51.53 -85.96 -56.55
N ILE A 1078 -50.35 -85.94 -55.93
CA ILE A 1078 -49.13 -86.55 -56.47
C ILE A 1078 -49.26 -88.08 -56.54
N ILE A 1079 -49.84 -88.72 -55.53
CA ILE A 1079 -50.08 -90.18 -55.52
C ILE A 1079 -51.01 -90.60 -56.67
N ARG A 1080 -52.04 -89.79 -56.97
CA ARG A 1080 -52.94 -90.03 -58.11
C ARG A 1080 -52.21 -89.98 -59.46
N GLN A 1081 -51.28 -89.04 -59.62
CA GLN A 1081 -50.48 -88.91 -60.85
C GLN A 1081 -49.48 -90.06 -61.05
N ILE A 1082 -48.96 -90.64 -59.96
CA ILE A 1082 -48.03 -91.78 -60.02
C ILE A 1082 -48.78 -93.06 -60.43
N GLY A 1083 -49.99 -93.31 -59.92
CA GLY A 1083 -50.81 -94.48 -60.30
C GLY A 1083 -51.21 -94.51 -61.79
N GLY A 1084 -51.42 -93.34 -62.41
CA GLY A 1084 -51.69 -93.24 -63.84
C GLY A 1084 -50.49 -93.63 -64.73
N LYS A 1085 -49.26 -93.34 -64.30
CA LYS A 1085 -48.03 -93.67 -65.03
C LYS A 1085 -47.66 -95.15 -64.95
N GLU A 1086 -48.03 -95.85 -63.87
CA GLU A 1086 -47.81 -97.30 -63.72
C GLU A 1086 -48.66 -98.15 -64.70
N VAL A 1087 -49.90 -97.72 -64.98
CA VAL A 1087 -50.78 -98.39 -65.95
C VAL A 1087 -50.28 -98.19 -67.40
N TYR A 1088 -49.70 -97.03 -67.70
CA TYR A 1088 -49.06 -96.73 -68.98
C TYR A 1088 -47.80 -97.58 -69.23
N LEU A 1089 -46.98 -97.81 -68.20
CA LEU A 1089 -45.77 -98.64 -68.26
C LEU A 1089 -46.07 -100.13 -68.47
N LYS A 1090 -47.12 -100.68 -67.81
CA LYS A 1090 -47.54 -102.09 -68.00
C LYS A 1090 -48.06 -102.41 -69.41
N ARG A 1091 -48.64 -101.43 -70.14
CA ARG A 1091 -49.05 -101.58 -71.55
C ARG A 1091 -47.87 -101.57 -72.53
N LYS A 1092 -46.79 -100.84 -72.22
CA LYS A 1092 -45.56 -100.76 -73.04
C LYS A 1092 -44.74 -102.05 -72.92
N GLN A 1093 -44.73 -102.69 -71.76
CA GLN A 1093 -44.08 -103.99 -71.51
C GLN A 1093 -44.68 -105.15 -72.33
N ARG A 1094 -46.01 -105.17 -72.54
CA ARG A 1094 -46.68 -106.21 -73.36
C ARG A 1094 -46.39 -106.11 -74.86
N LYS A 1095 -46.06 -104.91 -75.39
CA LYS A 1095 -45.66 -104.73 -76.80
C LYS A 1095 -44.21 -105.15 -77.06
N LEU A 1096 -43.32 -105.07 -76.07
CA LEU A 1096 -41.93 -105.54 -76.16
C LEU A 1096 -41.79 -107.07 -76.15
N ASN A 1097 -42.71 -107.80 -75.49
CA ASN A 1097 -42.70 -109.26 -75.47
C ASN A 1097 -43.18 -109.92 -76.78
N CYS A 1098 -43.77 -109.18 -77.73
CA CYS A 1098 -44.15 -109.69 -79.06
C CYS A 1098 -43.01 -109.58 -80.09
N GLY A 1099 -41.99 -108.74 -79.83
CA GLY A 1099 -40.84 -108.53 -80.73
C GLY A 1099 -39.70 -109.54 -80.56
N ARG A 1100 -39.58 -110.20 -79.39
CA ARG A 1100 -38.50 -111.16 -79.10
C ARG A 1100 -38.78 -112.59 -79.58
N GLN A 1101 -40.01 -112.89 -80.00
CA GLN A 1101 -40.43 -114.19 -80.53
C GLN A 1101 -40.16 -114.33 -82.06
N LYS A 1102 -39.56 -113.33 -82.70
CA LYS A 1102 -39.18 -113.34 -84.13
C LYS A 1102 -37.67 -113.44 -84.39
N LEU A 1103 -36.86 -113.69 -83.35
CA LEU A 1103 -35.40 -113.78 -83.42
C LEU A 1103 -34.86 -115.16 -82.97
N SER A 1104 -35.69 -116.22 -82.92
CA SER A 1104 -35.28 -117.60 -82.60
C SER A 1104 -35.60 -118.65 -83.68
N GLU A 1105 -35.67 -118.27 -84.96
CA GLU A 1105 -35.75 -119.21 -86.11
C GLU A 1105 -34.63 -118.99 -87.17
N LYS A 1106 -33.59 -118.23 -86.84
CA LYS A 1106 -32.37 -118.11 -87.65
C LYS A 1106 -31.17 -117.77 -86.76
N GLU A 1107 -30.76 -118.74 -85.95
CA GLU A 1107 -29.38 -119.03 -85.47
C GLU A 1107 -29.40 -120.20 -84.48
#